data_AF-A0A3D8S1X7-F1
#
_entry.id   AF-A0A3D8S1X7-F1
#
_cell.length_a   1.000
_cell.length_b   1.000
_cell.length_c   1.000
_cell.angle_alpha   90.00
_cell.angle_beta   90.00
_cell.angle_gamma   90.00
#
_symmetry.space_group_name_H-M   'P 1'
#
loop_
_entity.id
_entity.type
_entity.pdbx_description
1 polymer ?
#
loop_
_entity_poly.entity_id
_entity_poly.type
_entity_poly.pdbx_seq_one_letter_code
_entity_poly.pdbx_strand_id
1 'polypeptide(L)'
;MFGVSQLRSIRAGILYSILFAPSVLSQVYENITDAIPQLQGLTRTAPGAWNFYLGGQNFTHCCLLAVNDSIRLSNGRLVEAETSYLTNFSFFESASQNNNFPCGAAYQGDSAGSPVVRVPFSFCSSNCGGWQRSQASKTRQWVGPLIGFILPDLVFCLVVPRRRKLELSPKFFSGRLDKVQGWLYGLSVGLLAGLLVSLDTIIWLCTCFAFAGPMIVSGVYEALLDSRILHFVEETALTVDMRARLLFLILVGNLDLIDFSHGRSVSQSSQGSGDKTPVDAPGKSSEHKLRPSVPIDARYQHQLQRYLTAQSTQDSPWLDIERKIAPLQLYPCSIAPQWPMHNDPPAEYVPRDEAWTSCLSQTKTHLNAMLNCQYSLRNTSFGSTVGGPVIFFAVAFIYSLIDILTNLGDSDTAHALAFGLWWMTVPYIAIIAGLLLAGNNPNTLEAVIGIESSDVEEDNVWICERLGLGFGLTYPSKYKTAWMWFRGRQKRHWVDRVLDFYTVTDGTVPEDRLLPDEKTWQQRQKKFRSHPGYTQDSDMTTDPDMHLLCEVTRMGWASWAIILFITGIFIFTPFILAYLVSYFTPRVGLSCRTFTYIVYTITQVFQISLFLWAHANSRTSLDDSFDAVTNTSTLFHPNGPFSKDPENQFWSYQSLRCGVWYSSVFAFGGGAIFTAIGGTLMQM
;
A
#
# COMPACT_ATOMS: atom_id res chain seq x y z
N MET A 1 39.64 -18.93 46.83
CA MET A 1 41.07 -18.57 46.98
C MET A 1 41.29 -17.21 46.31
N PHE A 2 40.75 -16.14 46.89
CA PHE A 2 41.02 -14.74 46.49
C PHE A 2 41.12 -13.92 47.78
N GLY A 3 42.20 -13.14 47.86
CA GLY A 3 42.86 -12.75 49.09
C GLY A 3 42.26 -11.58 49.85
N VAL A 4 42.50 -11.63 51.16
CA VAL A 4 42.12 -10.70 52.24
C VAL A 4 42.94 -9.37 52.19
N SER A 5 43.45 -8.97 51.02
CA SER A 5 44.35 -7.80 50.88
C SER A 5 43.64 -6.46 50.58
N GLN A 6 42.33 -6.45 50.33
CA GLN A 6 41.58 -5.22 49.96
C GLN A 6 41.05 -4.40 51.17
N LEU A 7 41.02 -4.95 52.38
CA LEU A 7 40.40 -4.26 53.54
C LEU A 7 41.31 -3.27 54.28
N ARG A 8 42.62 -3.22 53.99
CA ARG A 8 43.53 -2.23 54.61
C ARG A 8 43.68 -0.92 53.82
N SER A 9 43.27 -0.88 52.55
CA SER A 9 43.33 0.36 51.75
C SER A 9 42.15 1.31 51.98
N ILE A 10 41.05 0.82 52.57
CA ILE A 10 39.83 1.63 52.80
C ILE A 10 39.98 2.53 54.04
N ARG A 11 40.77 2.15 55.05
CA ARG A 11 40.95 2.98 56.28
C ARG A 11 41.94 4.14 56.11
N ALA A 12 42.87 4.07 55.17
CA ALA A 12 43.79 5.18 54.88
C ALA A 12 43.16 6.24 53.94
N GLY A 13 42.23 5.85 53.06
CA GLY A 13 41.50 6.78 52.20
C GLY A 13 40.49 7.66 52.95
N ILE A 14 39.80 7.10 53.96
CA ILE A 14 38.77 7.84 54.71
C ILE A 14 39.39 8.95 55.59
N LEU A 15 40.63 8.81 56.07
CA LEU A 15 41.29 9.87 56.85
C LEU A 15 41.88 10.99 55.97
N TYR A 16 42.20 10.72 54.71
CA TYR A 16 42.69 11.76 53.78
C TYR A 16 41.54 12.58 53.17
N SER A 17 40.34 12.00 53.03
CA SER A 17 39.15 12.71 52.54
C SER A 17 38.50 13.65 53.56
N ILE A 18 38.80 13.53 54.86
CA ILE A 18 38.24 14.41 55.91
C ILE A 18 39.15 15.63 56.18
N LEU A 19 40.45 15.56 55.85
CA LEU A 19 41.42 16.64 56.11
C LEU A 19 41.78 17.48 54.86
N PHE A 20 41.34 17.07 53.68
CA PHE A 20 41.36 17.89 52.45
C PHE A 20 39.95 17.96 51.86
N ALA A 21 38.97 18.43 52.65
CA ALA A 21 37.86 19.12 52.03
C ALA A 21 38.45 20.41 51.45
N PRO A 22 38.54 20.59 50.12
CA PRO A 22 38.84 21.90 49.59
C PRO A 22 37.73 22.79 50.13
N SER A 23 38.09 23.67 51.06
CA SER A 23 37.28 24.84 51.36
C SER A 23 37.06 25.49 50.00
N VAL A 24 35.85 25.32 49.47
CA VAL A 24 35.38 25.96 48.24
C VAL A 24 35.50 27.44 48.52
N LEU A 25 36.68 27.99 48.24
CA LEU A 25 36.94 29.41 48.22
C LEU A 25 35.88 29.94 47.27
N SER A 26 34.90 30.66 47.82
CA SER A 26 33.83 31.21 47.01
C SER A 26 34.49 32.09 45.97
N GLN A 27 34.55 31.62 44.73
CA GLN A 27 35.11 32.38 43.63
C GLN A 27 34.26 33.65 43.51
N VAL A 28 34.92 34.79 43.70
CA VAL A 28 34.33 36.10 43.52
C VAL A 28 34.59 36.45 42.06
N TYR A 29 33.52 36.52 41.28
CA TYR A 29 33.58 36.89 39.87
C TYR A 29 33.38 38.41 39.73
N GLU A 30 34.07 39.04 38.78
CA GLU A 30 33.83 40.45 38.46
C GLU A 30 32.69 40.59 37.43
N ASN A 31 32.65 39.70 36.44
CA ASN A 31 31.60 39.63 35.43
C ASN A 31 31.00 38.23 35.28
N ILE A 32 29.77 38.15 34.76
CA ILE A 32 29.09 36.86 34.47
C ILE A 32 29.91 36.03 33.46
N THR A 33 30.56 36.68 32.51
CA THR A 33 31.43 36.04 31.50
C THR A 33 32.66 35.38 32.10
N ASP A 34 33.12 35.83 33.27
CA ASP A 34 34.27 35.24 33.96
C ASP A 34 33.87 33.90 34.60
N ALA A 35 32.63 33.80 35.06
CA ALA A 35 32.07 32.56 35.59
C ALA A 35 31.64 31.59 34.48
N ILE A 36 31.12 32.12 33.37
CA ILE A 36 30.59 31.34 32.25
C ILE A 36 31.11 31.93 30.93
N PRO A 37 32.31 31.52 30.49
CA PRO A 37 32.95 32.04 29.28
C PRO A 37 32.10 31.89 28.01
N GLN A 38 31.18 30.90 27.97
CA GLN A 38 30.27 30.67 26.84
C GLN A 38 29.29 31.83 26.61
N LEU A 39 29.09 32.71 27.60
CA LEU A 39 28.23 33.91 27.47
C LEU A 39 29.01 35.12 26.95
N GLN A 40 30.32 35.01 26.76
CA GLN A 40 31.14 36.11 26.27
C GLN A 40 30.74 36.49 24.83
N GLY A 41 30.48 37.78 24.60
CA GLY A 41 30.09 38.29 23.29
C GLY A 41 28.68 37.92 22.86
N LEU A 42 27.82 37.47 23.78
CA LEU A 42 26.43 37.14 23.50
C LEU A 42 25.63 38.39 23.15
N THR A 43 25.30 38.55 21.87
CA THR A 43 24.40 39.60 21.37
C THR A 43 22.94 39.12 21.41
N ARG A 44 21.97 40.04 21.55
CA ARG A 44 20.53 39.68 21.45
C ARG A 44 20.14 39.14 20.08
N THR A 45 20.85 39.57 19.04
CA THR A 45 20.69 39.05 17.68
C THR A 45 21.76 38.00 17.43
N ALA A 46 21.37 36.83 16.94
CA ALA A 46 22.32 35.78 16.60
C ALA A 46 23.34 36.29 15.56
N PRO A 47 24.64 36.01 15.73
CA PRO A 47 25.65 36.40 14.75
C PRO A 47 25.34 35.71 13.42
N GLY A 48 25.24 36.51 12.35
CA GLY A 48 24.80 36.03 11.04
C GLY A 48 23.30 35.79 10.94
N ALA A 49 22.46 36.52 11.69
CA ALA A 49 21.00 36.47 11.54
C ALA A 49 20.57 36.82 10.11
N TRP A 50 20.45 35.77 9.29
CA TRP A 50 19.68 35.82 8.05
C TRP A 50 18.22 36.11 8.38
N ASN A 51 17.44 36.54 7.39
CA ASN A 51 16.01 36.69 7.54
C ASN A 51 15.41 35.44 8.20
N PHE A 52 14.75 35.58 9.36
CA PHE A 52 14.21 34.47 10.15
C PHE A 52 13.22 33.61 9.33
N TYR A 53 12.58 34.18 8.31
CA TYR A 53 11.73 33.48 7.34
C TYR A 53 12.48 32.53 6.40
N LEU A 54 13.80 32.65 6.28
CA LEU A 54 14.62 31.75 5.47
C LEU A 54 15.22 30.63 6.32
N GLY A 55 15.11 30.69 7.65
CA GLY A 55 15.85 29.83 8.56
C GLY A 55 17.29 30.34 8.77
N GLY A 56 17.93 29.86 9.82
CA GLY A 56 19.21 30.39 10.30
C GLY A 56 19.28 30.54 11.82
N GLN A 57 18.30 29.97 12.53
CA GLN A 57 18.29 30.03 13.97
C GLN A 57 19.36 29.12 14.55
N ASN A 58 20.16 29.66 15.47
CA ASN A 58 21.09 28.89 16.27
C ASN A 58 20.46 28.63 17.64
N PHE A 59 19.97 27.41 17.83
CA PHE A 59 19.31 27.01 19.06
C PHE A 59 20.24 26.97 20.28
N THR A 60 21.55 26.79 20.08
CA THR A 60 22.55 26.93 21.13
C THR A 60 22.65 28.39 21.59
N HIS A 61 22.64 29.34 20.65
CA HIS A 61 22.62 30.77 20.96
C HIS A 61 21.35 31.17 21.73
N CYS A 62 20.19 30.65 21.32
CA CYS A 62 18.94 30.84 22.05
C CYS A 62 18.95 30.29 23.48
N CYS A 63 19.56 29.12 23.68
CA CYS A 63 19.76 28.59 25.01
C CYS A 63 20.69 29.48 25.83
N LEU A 64 21.78 29.98 25.24
CA LEU A 64 22.71 30.90 25.90
C LEU A 64 22.00 32.19 26.32
N LEU A 65 21.12 32.75 25.48
CA LEU A 65 20.28 33.91 25.82
C LEU A 65 19.38 33.62 27.02
N ALA A 66 18.71 32.47 27.02
CA ALA A 66 17.88 32.07 28.15
C ALA A 66 18.69 31.90 29.44
N VAL A 67 19.87 31.28 29.37
CA VAL A 67 20.75 31.13 30.55
C VAL A 67 21.22 32.49 31.04
N ASN A 68 21.62 33.40 30.14
CA ASN A 68 22.03 34.75 30.48
C ASN A 68 20.93 35.53 31.20
N ASP A 69 19.68 35.43 30.73
CA ASP A 69 18.54 36.09 31.35
C ASP A 69 18.12 35.45 32.69
N SER A 70 18.54 34.21 32.94
CA SER A 70 18.23 33.45 34.17
C SER A 70 19.21 33.71 35.32
N ILE A 71 20.33 34.35 35.07
CA ILE A 71 21.40 34.54 36.06
C ILE A 71 21.76 36.01 36.21
N ARG A 72 22.10 36.42 37.43
CA ARG A 72 22.62 37.75 37.72
C ARG A 72 23.75 37.67 38.73
N LEU A 73 24.63 38.66 38.73
CA LEU A 73 25.71 38.76 39.70
C LEU A 73 25.24 39.55 40.93
N SER A 74 25.42 39.01 42.13
CA SER A 74 25.18 39.73 43.39
C SER A 74 26.36 39.51 44.34
N ASN A 75 27.05 40.61 44.69
CA ASN A 75 28.25 40.57 45.54
C ASN A 75 29.32 39.59 45.05
N GLY A 76 29.54 39.55 43.73
CA GLY A 76 30.52 38.66 43.09
C GLY A 76 30.15 37.18 43.06
N ARG A 77 28.93 36.81 43.49
CA ARG A 77 28.40 35.45 43.37
C ARG A 77 27.29 35.39 42.31
N LEU A 78 27.22 34.28 41.60
CA LEU A 78 26.09 34.00 40.72
C LEU A 78 24.86 33.74 41.59
N VAL A 79 23.78 34.48 41.32
CA VAL A 79 22.48 34.26 41.92
C VAL A 79 21.44 34.14 40.82
N GLU A 80 20.39 33.39 41.12
CA GLU A 80 19.25 33.25 40.22
C GLU A 80 18.58 34.62 40.00
N ALA A 81 18.27 34.93 38.74
CA ALA A 81 17.53 36.11 38.36
C ALA A 81 16.03 35.94 38.73
N GLU A 82 15.30 37.05 38.77
CA GLU A 82 13.86 37.02 39.06
C GLU A 82 13.08 36.21 37.99
N THR A 83 13.52 36.30 36.73
CA THR A 83 13.02 35.48 35.63
C THR A 83 14.01 34.36 35.31
N SER A 84 13.94 33.25 36.05
CA SER A 84 14.78 32.08 35.78
C SER A 84 14.10 31.07 34.88
N TYR A 85 14.83 30.60 33.88
CA TYR A 85 14.49 29.46 33.01
C TYR A 85 15.24 28.20 33.42
N LEU A 86 16.00 28.23 34.51
CA LEU A 86 16.72 27.08 35.06
C LEU A 86 15.80 26.32 36.01
N THR A 87 15.75 25.00 35.87
CA THR A 87 14.93 24.16 36.76
C THR A 87 15.53 23.94 38.14
N ASN A 88 16.86 23.95 38.24
CA ASN A 88 17.60 23.83 39.49
C ASN A 88 18.93 24.59 39.40
N PHE A 89 19.01 25.76 40.03
CA PHE A 89 20.18 26.62 39.99
C PHE A 89 21.43 25.97 40.63
N SER A 90 21.27 25.25 41.74
CA SER A 90 22.40 24.57 42.40
C SER A 90 23.03 23.48 41.52
N PHE A 91 22.18 22.73 40.81
CA PHE A 91 22.64 21.73 39.85
C PHE A 91 23.34 22.41 38.67
N PHE A 92 22.80 23.52 38.18
CA PHE A 92 23.43 24.31 37.12
C PHE A 92 24.82 24.82 37.49
N GLU A 93 24.99 25.39 38.68
CA GLU A 93 26.29 25.88 39.14
C GLU A 93 27.33 24.75 39.17
N SER A 94 26.97 23.60 39.73
CA SER A 94 27.84 22.42 39.75
C SER A 94 28.16 21.90 38.35
N ALA A 95 27.17 21.88 37.44
CA ALA A 95 27.34 21.38 36.09
C ALA A 95 28.20 22.32 35.23
N SER A 96 28.07 23.63 35.41
CA SER A 96 28.88 24.64 34.73
C SER A 96 30.37 24.51 35.09
N GLN A 97 30.67 24.20 36.36
CA GLN A 97 32.04 23.94 36.81
C GLN A 97 32.62 22.63 36.26
N ASN A 98 31.76 21.63 36.01
CA ASN A 98 32.15 20.30 35.53
C ASN A 98 32.16 20.17 33.99
N ASN A 99 32.25 21.28 33.24
CA ASN A 99 32.16 21.28 31.76
C ASN A 99 30.87 20.63 31.22
N ASN A 100 29.79 20.58 32.00
CA ASN A 100 28.49 20.04 31.61
C ASN A 100 27.47 21.19 31.41
N PHE A 101 27.91 22.23 30.72
CA PHE A 101 27.10 23.41 30.47
C PHE A 101 25.94 23.08 29.53
N PRO A 102 24.68 23.45 29.86
CA PRO A 102 23.50 22.88 29.21
C PRO A 102 23.33 23.24 27.73
N CYS A 103 23.80 24.41 27.29
CA CYS A 103 23.65 24.82 25.90
C CYS A 103 24.74 24.20 25.03
N GLY A 104 24.41 23.09 24.39
CA GLY A 104 25.35 22.31 23.57
C GLY A 104 26.10 21.23 24.34
N ALA A 105 25.61 20.85 25.52
CA ALA A 105 26.13 19.70 26.25
C ALA A 105 26.09 18.45 25.37
N ALA A 106 27.20 17.71 25.34
CA ALA A 106 27.25 16.34 24.86
C ALA A 106 27.06 15.38 26.04
N TYR A 107 26.54 14.19 25.80
CA TYR A 107 26.42 13.18 26.85
C TYR A 107 27.80 12.73 27.32
N GLN A 108 28.07 12.87 28.62
CA GLN A 108 29.35 12.51 29.25
C GLN A 108 29.27 11.21 30.06
N GLY A 109 28.20 10.41 29.92
CA GLY A 109 27.99 9.17 30.69
C GLY A 109 27.11 9.34 31.94
N ASP A 110 26.79 10.58 32.33
CA ASP A 110 25.90 10.84 33.46
C ASP A 110 24.43 10.73 33.05
N SER A 111 23.69 9.80 33.67
CA SER A 111 22.25 9.64 33.47
C SER A 111 21.42 10.84 33.95
N ALA A 112 21.95 11.67 34.85
CA ALA A 112 21.29 12.91 35.27
C ALA A 112 21.29 13.97 34.16
N GLY A 113 22.17 13.83 33.16
CA GLY A 113 22.26 14.71 32.01
C GLY A 113 22.79 16.10 32.34
N SER A 114 22.58 17.06 31.44
CA SER A 114 22.85 18.47 31.69
C SER A 114 21.62 19.17 32.31
N PRO A 115 21.80 20.28 33.05
CA PRO A 115 20.68 21.04 33.61
C PRO A 115 19.64 21.42 32.56
N VAL A 116 18.36 21.24 32.86
CA VAL A 116 17.30 21.54 31.89
C VAL A 116 16.96 23.03 31.92
N VAL A 117 17.11 23.68 30.76
CA VAL A 117 16.66 25.06 30.50
C VAL A 117 15.24 25.01 29.93
N ARG A 118 14.25 25.52 30.67
CA ARG A 118 12.84 25.57 30.27
C ARG A 118 12.41 27.01 30.01
N VAL A 119 12.24 27.35 28.75
CA VAL A 119 11.74 28.67 28.34
C VAL A 119 10.25 28.59 27.98
N PRO A 120 9.44 29.60 28.32
CA PRO A 120 8.08 29.69 27.83
C PRO A 120 8.08 29.98 26.33
N PHE A 121 7.00 29.57 25.63
CA PHE A 121 6.85 29.82 24.20
C PHE A 121 6.90 31.32 23.86
N SER A 122 6.40 32.20 24.75
CA SER A 122 6.47 33.65 24.57
C SER A 122 7.91 34.15 24.45
N PHE A 123 8.80 33.69 25.33
CA PHE A 123 10.23 34.01 25.28
C PHE A 123 10.88 33.48 24.00
N CYS A 124 10.57 32.23 23.63
CA CYS A 124 11.12 31.62 22.43
C CYS A 124 10.66 32.35 21.17
N SER A 125 9.38 32.70 21.05
CA SER A 125 8.86 33.41 19.88
C SER A 125 9.46 34.82 19.75
N SER A 126 9.66 35.54 20.86
CA SER A 126 10.18 36.91 20.84
C SER A 126 11.69 36.99 20.59
N ASN A 127 12.48 36.09 21.17
CA ASN A 127 13.95 36.15 21.12
C ASN A 127 14.56 35.18 20.11
N CYS A 128 13.78 34.21 19.67
CA CYS A 128 14.24 32.98 19.04
C CYS A 128 13.28 32.59 17.91
N GLY A 129 13.06 33.51 16.97
CA GLY A 129 12.26 33.27 15.77
C GLY A 129 13.02 32.49 14.68
N GLY A 130 12.28 31.70 13.91
CA GLY A 130 12.78 30.93 12.76
C GLY A 130 12.94 29.43 13.03
N TRP A 131 13.80 28.78 12.25
CA TRP A 131 14.17 27.38 12.41
C TRP A 131 15.67 27.18 12.15
N GLN A 132 16.24 26.12 12.75
CA GLN A 132 17.62 25.73 12.51
C GLN A 132 17.71 25.00 11.16
N ARG A 133 18.64 25.44 10.31
CA ARG A 133 18.98 24.74 9.05
C ARG A 133 19.96 23.61 9.33
N SER A 134 19.83 22.52 8.59
CA SER A 134 20.86 21.50 8.48
C SER A 134 22.17 22.14 8.01
N GLN A 135 23.28 21.77 8.64
CA GLN A 135 24.60 22.24 8.27
C GLN A 135 25.16 21.28 7.22
N ALA A 136 25.44 21.78 6.00
CA ALA A 136 26.00 20.96 4.92
C ALA A 136 27.32 20.27 5.31
N SER A 137 28.08 20.88 6.24
CA SER A 137 29.32 20.32 6.80
C SER A 137 29.09 19.10 7.70
N LYS A 138 27.90 18.95 8.28
CA LYS A 138 27.51 17.80 9.11
C LYS A 138 26.86 16.74 8.23
N THR A 139 27.69 15.95 7.56
CA THR A 139 27.25 14.85 6.67
C THR A 139 26.21 13.93 7.31
N ARG A 140 26.32 13.65 8.62
CA ARG A 140 25.36 12.82 9.37
C ARG A 140 23.92 13.31 9.28
N GLN A 141 23.69 14.62 9.19
CA GLN A 141 22.34 15.21 9.19
C GLN A 141 21.54 14.85 7.93
N TRP A 142 22.19 14.73 6.77
CA TRP A 142 21.51 14.49 5.49
C TRP A 142 21.87 13.15 4.84
N VAL A 143 23.12 12.69 4.95
CA VAL A 143 23.56 11.39 4.42
C VAL A 143 22.89 10.24 5.16
N GLY A 144 22.80 10.35 6.49
CA GLY A 144 22.22 9.31 7.35
C GLY A 144 20.79 8.98 6.93
N PRO A 145 19.86 9.96 6.92
CA PRO A 145 18.49 9.72 6.47
C PRO A 145 18.37 9.25 5.01
N LEU A 146 19.17 9.82 4.12
CA LEU A 146 19.14 9.51 2.69
C LEU A 146 19.54 8.05 2.39
N ILE A 147 20.70 7.62 2.90
CA ILE A 147 21.23 6.29 2.64
C ILE A 147 20.56 5.26 3.55
N GLY A 148 20.29 5.61 4.80
CA GLY A 148 19.78 4.67 5.80
C GLY A 148 18.31 4.32 5.64
N PHE A 149 17.49 5.24 5.13
CA PHE A 149 16.04 5.05 5.07
C PHE A 149 15.48 5.29 3.66
N ILE A 150 15.69 6.49 3.09
CA ILE A 150 15.07 6.85 1.80
C ILE A 150 15.47 5.89 0.68
N LEU A 151 16.76 5.59 0.53
CA LEU A 151 17.24 4.73 -0.55
C LEU A 151 16.67 3.29 -0.46
N PRO A 152 16.75 2.59 0.69
CA PRO A 152 16.04 1.32 0.88
C PRO A 152 14.54 1.40 0.56
N ASP A 153 13.87 2.46 0.97
CA ASP A 153 12.42 2.62 0.77
C ASP A 153 12.06 2.88 -0.68
N LEU A 154 12.93 3.55 -1.46
CA LEU A 154 12.79 3.63 -2.91
C LEU A 154 12.85 2.25 -3.54
N VAL A 155 13.75 1.37 -3.09
CA VAL A 155 13.82 -0.01 -3.59
C VAL A 155 12.53 -0.77 -3.27
N PHE A 156 12.02 -0.67 -2.03
CA PHE A 156 10.72 -1.25 -1.66
C PHE A 156 9.55 -0.69 -2.46
N CYS A 157 9.56 0.62 -2.73
CA CYS A 157 8.51 1.28 -3.49
C CYS A 157 8.39 0.69 -4.90
N LEU A 158 9.51 0.32 -5.53
CA LEU A 158 9.54 -0.35 -6.84
C LEU A 158 8.95 -1.77 -6.81
N VAL A 159 8.89 -2.41 -5.63
CA VAL A 159 8.26 -3.72 -5.43
C VAL A 159 6.75 -3.61 -5.36
N VAL A 160 6.24 -2.49 -4.83
CA VAL A 160 4.80 -2.30 -4.67
C VAL A 160 4.15 -2.30 -6.06
N PRO A 161 3.21 -3.22 -6.33
CA PRO A 161 2.61 -3.35 -7.64
C PRO A 161 1.89 -2.07 -8.05
N ARG A 162 2.24 -1.58 -9.23
CA ARG A 162 1.62 -0.40 -9.86
C ARG A 162 0.96 -0.77 -11.17
N ARG A 163 -0.22 -0.21 -11.42
CA ARG A 163 -0.99 -0.43 -12.67
C ARG A 163 -0.39 0.32 -13.85
N ARG A 164 0.06 1.56 -13.62
CA ARG A 164 0.60 2.45 -14.64
C ARG A 164 2.00 2.92 -14.27
N LYS A 165 2.80 3.22 -15.28
CA LYS A 165 4.13 3.84 -15.18
C LYS A 165 4.25 4.97 -16.20
N LEU A 166 5.09 5.95 -15.92
CA LEU A 166 5.47 6.92 -16.95
C LEU A 166 6.20 6.17 -18.08
N GLU A 167 5.62 6.16 -19.27
CA GLU A 167 6.22 5.52 -20.43
C GLU A 167 7.18 6.49 -21.12
N LEU A 168 8.41 6.03 -21.34
CA LEU A 168 9.38 6.75 -22.14
C LEU A 168 9.21 6.29 -23.59
N SER A 169 8.93 7.25 -24.48
CA SER A 169 8.87 6.96 -25.92
C SER A 169 10.14 6.22 -26.38
N PRO A 170 10.02 5.11 -27.13
CA PRO A 170 11.16 4.39 -27.70
C PRO A 170 12.10 5.29 -28.53
N LYS A 171 11.59 6.43 -29.00
CA LYS A 171 12.36 7.47 -29.70
C LYS A 171 13.51 8.05 -28.86
N PHE A 172 13.40 8.05 -27.53
CA PHE A 172 14.51 8.46 -26.65
C PHE A 172 15.70 7.49 -26.74
N PHE A 173 15.47 6.24 -27.15
CA PHE A 173 16.50 5.20 -27.19
C PHE A 173 16.95 4.84 -28.62
N SER A 174 16.42 5.48 -29.66
CA SER A 174 16.78 5.19 -31.05
C SER A 174 18.06 5.90 -31.55
N GLY A 175 18.81 6.54 -30.65
CA GLY A 175 20.02 7.27 -30.99
C GLY A 175 21.11 6.34 -31.56
N ARG A 176 21.58 6.64 -32.78
CA ARG A 176 22.74 5.95 -33.36
C ARG A 176 24.01 6.40 -32.63
N LEU A 177 24.62 5.51 -31.86
CA LEU A 177 25.87 5.75 -31.11
C LEU A 177 27.14 5.68 -32.00
N ASP A 178 26.98 5.63 -33.32
CA ASP A 178 28.08 5.52 -34.29
C ASP A 178 28.81 6.86 -34.53
N LYS A 179 28.25 7.99 -34.09
CA LYS A 179 28.84 9.34 -34.23
C LYS A 179 29.02 10.02 -32.87
N VAL A 180 30.05 10.86 -32.75
CA VAL A 180 30.31 11.68 -31.54
C VAL A 180 29.11 12.56 -31.16
N GLN A 181 28.39 13.09 -32.16
CA GLN A 181 27.13 13.81 -31.93
C GLN A 181 26.05 12.91 -31.32
N GLY A 182 25.99 11.64 -31.73
CA GLY A 182 25.11 10.63 -31.15
C GLY A 182 25.44 10.31 -29.70
N TRP A 183 26.71 10.34 -29.31
CA TRP A 183 27.13 10.19 -27.91
C TRP A 183 26.70 11.37 -27.03
N LEU A 184 26.93 12.61 -27.46
CA LEU A 184 26.48 13.79 -26.71
C LEU A 184 24.96 13.87 -26.61
N TYR A 185 24.26 13.55 -27.69
CA TYR A 185 22.80 13.43 -27.70
C TYR A 185 22.32 12.28 -26.80
N GLY A 186 22.99 11.13 -26.85
CA GLY A 186 22.68 9.98 -25.99
C GLY A 186 22.87 10.30 -24.51
N LEU A 187 23.90 11.07 -24.14
CA LEU A 187 24.11 11.51 -22.78
C LEU A 187 23.00 12.47 -22.31
N SER A 188 22.64 13.47 -23.11
CA SER A 188 21.59 14.42 -22.73
C SER A 188 20.22 13.77 -22.65
N VAL A 189 19.89 12.87 -23.58
CA VAL A 189 18.67 12.07 -23.54
C VAL A 189 18.68 11.08 -22.37
N GLY A 190 19.83 10.45 -22.08
CA GLY A 190 19.98 9.58 -20.92
C GLY A 190 19.75 10.31 -19.60
N LEU A 191 20.28 11.54 -19.46
CA LEU A 191 20.02 12.40 -18.29
C LEU A 191 18.55 12.79 -18.18
N LEU A 192 17.91 13.15 -19.29
CA LEU A 192 16.48 13.47 -19.32
C LEU A 192 15.62 12.25 -18.95
N ALA A 193 15.93 11.08 -19.51
CA ALA A 193 15.26 9.83 -19.19
C ALA A 193 15.45 9.47 -17.70
N GLY A 194 16.66 9.63 -17.16
CA GLY A 194 16.95 9.44 -15.73
C GLY A 194 16.14 10.38 -14.85
N LEU A 195 15.98 11.64 -15.24
CA LEU A 195 15.15 12.62 -14.53
C LEU A 195 13.66 12.24 -14.58
N LEU A 196 13.15 11.81 -15.73
CA LEU A 196 11.76 11.37 -15.88
C LEU A 196 11.46 10.11 -15.06
N VAL A 197 12.36 9.12 -15.06
CA VAL A 197 12.25 7.92 -14.21
C VAL A 197 12.31 8.28 -12.72
N SER A 198 13.15 9.25 -12.35
CA SER A 198 13.22 9.73 -10.97
C SER A 198 11.91 10.41 -10.56
N LEU A 199 11.32 11.23 -11.43
CA LEU A 199 10.00 11.84 -11.20
C LEU A 199 8.89 10.80 -11.07
N ASP A 200 8.85 9.80 -11.95
CA ASP A 200 7.90 8.68 -11.87
C ASP A 200 8.03 7.93 -10.53
N THR A 201 9.26 7.69 -10.09
CA THR A 201 9.54 7.05 -8.80
C THR A 201 9.09 7.91 -7.62
N ILE A 202 9.34 9.23 -7.66
CA ILE A 202 8.88 10.17 -6.62
C ILE A 202 7.35 10.22 -6.58
N ILE A 203 6.67 10.28 -7.73
CA ILE A 203 5.20 10.26 -7.81
C ILE A 203 4.66 8.97 -7.20
N TRP A 204 5.28 7.83 -7.51
CA TRP A 204 4.87 6.54 -6.97
C TRP A 204 5.11 6.43 -5.47
N LEU A 205 6.24 6.93 -4.96
CA LEU A 205 6.52 7.02 -3.54
C LEU A 205 5.51 7.91 -2.81
N CYS A 206 5.19 9.08 -3.38
CA CYS A 206 4.14 9.95 -2.86
C CYS A 206 2.79 9.23 -2.82
N THR A 207 2.48 8.44 -3.85
CA THR A 207 1.26 7.62 -3.90
C THR A 207 1.24 6.56 -2.79
N CYS A 208 2.39 5.90 -2.51
CA CYS A 208 2.51 4.95 -1.42
C CYS A 208 2.23 5.60 -0.05
N PHE A 209 2.81 6.78 0.21
CA PHE A 209 2.51 7.53 1.43
C PHE A 209 1.08 8.04 1.49
N ALA A 210 0.54 8.47 0.35
CA ALA A 210 -0.82 8.97 0.24
C ALA A 210 -1.87 7.90 0.49
N PHE A 211 -1.60 6.63 0.19
CA PHE A 211 -2.59 5.54 0.26
C PHE A 211 -2.12 4.36 1.11
N ALA A 212 -1.17 4.58 2.02
CA ALA A 212 -0.62 3.52 2.86
C ALA A 212 -1.71 2.74 3.61
N GLY A 213 -2.63 3.47 4.26
CA GLY A 213 -3.78 2.89 4.94
C GLY A 213 -4.64 2.01 4.06
N PRO A 214 -5.26 2.57 3.01
CA PRO A 214 -6.06 1.80 2.05
C PRO A 214 -5.31 0.62 1.42
N MET A 215 -4.03 0.75 1.08
CA MET A 215 -3.21 -0.33 0.51
C MET A 215 -3.06 -1.49 1.50
N ILE A 216 -2.75 -1.21 2.77
CA ILE A 216 -2.58 -2.24 3.80
C ILE A 216 -3.93 -2.91 4.10
N VAL A 217 -5.01 -2.15 4.29
CA VAL A 217 -6.36 -2.71 4.51
C VAL A 217 -6.76 -3.65 3.38
N SER A 218 -6.57 -3.21 2.13
CA SER A 218 -6.97 -3.97 0.95
C SER A 218 -6.13 -5.24 0.79
N GLY A 219 -4.82 -5.19 1.05
CA GLY A 219 -3.94 -6.35 1.01
C GLY A 219 -4.23 -7.36 2.12
N VAL A 220 -4.47 -6.91 3.36
CA VAL A 220 -4.88 -7.81 4.46
C VAL A 220 -6.24 -8.43 4.18
N TYR A 221 -7.18 -7.66 3.62
CA TYR A 221 -8.49 -8.17 3.22
C TYR A 221 -8.38 -9.25 2.14
N GLU A 222 -7.56 -9.03 1.10
CA GLU A 222 -7.29 -10.02 0.06
C GLU A 222 -6.66 -11.30 0.64
N ALA A 223 -5.64 -11.18 1.49
CA ALA A 223 -4.97 -12.32 2.10
C ALA A 223 -5.92 -13.18 2.95
N LEU A 224 -6.85 -12.56 3.68
CA LEU A 224 -7.86 -13.29 4.45
C LEU A 224 -8.90 -13.97 3.55
N LEU A 225 -9.28 -13.35 2.43
CA LEU A 225 -10.13 -13.98 1.42
C LEU A 225 -9.45 -15.21 0.82
N ASP A 226 -8.18 -15.09 0.41
CA ASP A 226 -7.39 -16.19 -0.13
C ASP A 226 -7.34 -17.38 0.84
N SER A 227 -7.04 -17.10 2.11
CA SER A 227 -6.99 -18.12 3.17
C SER A 227 -8.34 -18.85 3.32
N ARG A 228 -9.45 -18.12 3.34
CA ARG A 228 -10.80 -18.70 3.44
C ARG A 228 -11.17 -19.55 2.24
N ILE A 229 -10.84 -19.09 1.03
CA ILE A 229 -11.15 -19.83 -0.20
C ILE A 229 -10.30 -21.10 -0.26
N LEU A 230 -9.03 -21.05 0.12
CA LEU A 230 -8.17 -22.24 0.19
C LEU A 230 -8.70 -23.28 1.19
N HIS A 231 -9.04 -22.84 2.40
CA HIS A 231 -9.63 -23.71 3.43
C HIS A 231 -10.93 -24.35 2.93
N PHE A 232 -11.79 -23.55 2.30
CA PHE A 232 -13.03 -24.05 1.69
C PHE A 232 -12.73 -25.11 0.61
N VAL A 233 -11.79 -24.85 -0.30
CA VAL A 233 -11.41 -25.79 -1.37
C VAL A 233 -10.84 -27.11 -0.83
N GLU A 234 -10.15 -27.07 0.30
CA GLU A 234 -9.55 -28.24 0.97
C GLU A 234 -10.60 -29.10 1.69
N GLU A 235 -11.50 -28.47 2.44
CA GLU A 235 -12.48 -29.18 3.26
C GLU A 235 -13.70 -29.68 2.49
N THR A 236 -14.08 -28.99 1.41
CA THR A 236 -15.30 -29.32 0.66
C THR A 236 -15.00 -30.21 -0.54
N ALA A 237 -15.90 -31.17 -0.78
CA ALA A 237 -15.82 -32.10 -1.90
C ALA A 237 -16.36 -31.44 -3.18
N LEU A 238 -15.67 -30.40 -3.66
CA LEU A 238 -16.05 -29.67 -4.87
C LEU A 238 -15.83 -30.50 -6.13
N THR A 239 -16.60 -30.18 -7.17
CA THR A 239 -16.31 -30.67 -8.52
C THR A 239 -14.95 -30.14 -9.00
N VAL A 240 -14.33 -30.86 -9.95
CA VAL A 240 -12.99 -30.50 -10.46
C VAL A 240 -12.99 -29.12 -11.11
N ASP A 241 -14.06 -28.74 -11.79
CA ASP A 241 -14.21 -27.45 -12.44
C ASP A 241 -14.41 -26.31 -11.43
N MET A 242 -15.21 -26.51 -10.37
CA MET A 242 -15.34 -25.54 -9.26
C MET A 242 -14.00 -25.30 -8.57
N ARG A 243 -13.29 -26.39 -8.24
CA ARG A 243 -11.96 -26.30 -7.63
C ARG A 243 -10.98 -25.57 -8.55
N ALA A 244 -11.00 -25.85 -9.86
CA ALA A 244 -10.16 -25.14 -10.82
C ALA A 244 -10.48 -23.63 -10.86
N ARG A 245 -11.77 -23.24 -10.91
CA ARG A 245 -12.19 -21.83 -10.90
C ARG A 245 -11.73 -21.09 -9.66
N LEU A 246 -11.92 -21.69 -8.48
CA LEU A 246 -11.49 -21.07 -7.22
C LEU A 246 -9.97 -20.92 -7.12
N LEU A 247 -9.21 -21.90 -7.62
CA LEU A 247 -7.75 -21.79 -7.68
C LEU A 247 -7.29 -20.73 -8.67
N PHE A 248 -7.90 -20.63 -9.85
CA PHE A 248 -7.63 -19.53 -10.77
C PHE A 248 -7.97 -18.18 -10.14
N LEU A 249 -9.13 -18.06 -9.50
CA LEU A 249 -9.55 -16.86 -8.78
C LEU A 249 -8.51 -16.44 -7.73
N ILE A 250 -7.90 -17.39 -7.01
CA ILE A 250 -6.82 -17.07 -6.07
C ILE A 250 -5.63 -16.46 -6.82
N LEU A 251 -5.21 -17.05 -7.93
CA LEU A 251 -4.02 -16.63 -8.69
C LEU A 251 -4.22 -15.36 -9.54
N VAL A 252 -5.44 -15.08 -10.02
CA VAL A 252 -5.76 -13.98 -10.95
C VAL A 252 -6.68 -12.92 -10.36
N GLY A 253 -7.16 -13.11 -9.13
CA GLY A 253 -8.22 -12.26 -8.57
C GLY A 253 -7.82 -10.81 -8.28
N ASN A 254 -6.57 -10.44 -8.55
CA ASN A 254 -6.09 -9.06 -8.57
C ASN A 254 -6.19 -8.41 -9.96
N LEU A 255 -6.62 -9.12 -11.00
CA LEU A 255 -6.88 -8.57 -12.33
C LEU A 255 -8.25 -7.88 -12.36
N ASP A 256 -8.30 -6.80 -13.11
CA ASP A 256 -9.51 -6.02 -13.32
C ASP A 256 -10.50 -6.83 -14.17
N LEU A 257 -11.72 -6.98 -13.69
CA LEU A 257 -12.82 -7.72 -14.35
C LEU A 257 -13.52 -6.87 -15.42
N ILE A 258 -12.98 -5.69 -15.76
CA ILE A 258 -13.65 -4.73 -16.63
C ILE A 258 -14.02 -5.39 -17.95
N ASP A 259 -15.32 -5.56 -18.17
CA ASP A 259 -15.91 -5.75 -19.49
C ASP A 259 -15.65 -4.46 -20.28
N PHE A 260 -14.84 -4.54 -21.34
CA PHE A 260 -14.53 -3.43 -22.25
C PHE A 260 -15.73 -2.98 -23.12
N SER A 261 -16.96 -3.16 -22.63
CA SER A 261 -18.16 -3.20 -23.46
C SER A 261 -18.67 -1.89 -24.01
N HIS A 262 -18.20 -0.74 -23.54
CA HIS A 262 -18.89 0.52 -23.83
C HIS A 262 -18.05 1.62 -24.49
N GLY A 263 -16.86 1.31 -25.01
CA GLY A 263 -16.04 2.29 -25.74
C GLY A 263 -16.46 2.56 -27.20
N ARG A 264 -17.28 1.71 -27.83
CA ARG A 264 -17.52 1.77 -29.29
C ARG A 264 -18.88 2.26 -29.78
N SER A 265 -19.82 2.63 -28.91
CA SER A 265 -21.17 3.00 -29.33
C SER A 265 -21.36 4.44 -29.85
N VAL A 266 -20.30 5.25 -30.04
CA VAL A 266 -20.45 6.69 -30.38
C VAL A 266 -19.88 7.12 -31.75
N SER A 267 -19.28 6.25 -32.57
CA SER A 267 -18.61 6.72 -33.80
C SER A 267 -19.04 6.10 -35.14
N GLN A 268 -20.07 5.25 -35.20
CA GLN A 268 -20.52 4.65 -36.47
C GLN A 268 -21.79 5.25 -37.09
N SER A 269 -22.31 6.38 -36.58
CA SER A 269 -23.43 7.09 -37.22
C SER A 269 -22.98 8.37 -37.92
N SER A 270 -22.05 8.30 -38.88
CA SER A 270 -21.85 9.34 -39.93
C SER A 270 -20.78 8.94 -40.97
N GLN A 271 -21.05 7.89 -41.75
CA GLN A 271 -20.58 7.75 -43.13
C GLN A 271 -21.71 7.01 -43.83
N GLY A 272 -22.63 7.72 -44.50
CA GLY A 272 -22.32 8.37 -45.77
C GLY A 272 -22.67 7.37 -46.87
N SER A 273 -23.95 7.36 -47.24
CA SER A 273 -24.48 6.66 -48.42
C SER A 273 -23.65 7.04 -49.65
N GLY A 274 -22.81 6.13 -50.12
CA GLY A 274 -21.91 6.33 -51.25
C GLY A 274 -21.65 5.01 -51.97
N ASP A 275 -22.60 4.68 -52.84
CA ASP A 275 -22.50 3.87 -54.07
C ASP A 275 -21.08 3.43 -54.48
N LYS A 276 -20.88 2.11 -54.65
CA LYS A 276 -19.84 1.49 -55.50
C LYS A 276 -20.00 -0.04 -55.64
N THR A 277 -20.52 -0.42 -56.81
CA THR A 277 -20.19 -1.53 -57.72
C THR A 277 -19.59 -2.87 -57.22
N PRO A 278 -20.02 -4.01 -57.81
CA PRO A 278 -19.44 -5.32 -57.55
C PRO A 278 -18.15 -5.53 -58.37
N VAL A 279 -17.09 -6.02 -57.72
CA VAL A 279 -15.88 -6.53 -58.37
C VAL A 279 -15.75 -8.01 -58.01
N ASP A 280 -15.80 -8.83 -59.05
CA ASP A 280 -15.51 -10.27 -59.03
C ASP A 280 -14.05 -10.56 -58.67
N ALA A 281 -13.81 -11.81 -58.24
CA ALA A 281 -12.66 -12.69 -58.53
C ALA A 281 -12.10 -13.42 -57.26
N PRO A 282 -11.38 -14.56 -57.40
CA PRO A 282 -11.67 -15.78 -56.65
C PRO A 282 -10.50 -16.23 -55.74
N GLY A 283 -10.75 -17.19 -54.85
CA GLY A 283 -9.66 -17.83 -54.10
C GLY A 283 -10.12 -18.90 -53.14
N LYS A 284 -10.10 -20.16 -53.61
CA LYS A 284 -10.22 -21.36 -52.76
C LYS A 284 -9.03 -21.43 -51.81
N SER A 285 -9.28 -21.46 -50.50
CA SER A 285 -8.30 -21.92 -49.51
C SER A 285 -8.84 -23.17 -48.82
N SER A 286 -7.92 -24.11 -48.60
CA SER A 286 -8.16 -25.50 -48.26
C SER A 286 -8.77 -25.70 -46.87
N GLU A 287 -9.90 -26.40 -46.82
CA GLU A 287 -10.48 -26.94 -45.59
C GLU A 287 -9.57 -27.99 -44.97
N HIS A 288 -8.99 -27.67 -43.81
CA HIS A 288 -8.38 -28.67 -42.94
C HIS A 288 -9.50 -29.38 -42.17
N LYS A 289 -9.79 -30.62 -42.58
CA LYS A 289 -10.84 -31.47 -42.01
C LYS A 289 -10.44 -31.95 -40.61
N LEU A 290 -10.84 -31.23 -39.56
CA LEU A 290 -10.78 -31.69 -38.18
C LEU A 290 -11.76 -32.86 -37.96
N ARG A 291 -11.34 -33.84 -37.14
CA ARG A 291 -12.14 -35.02 -36.77
C ARG A 291 -13.43 -34.62 -36.04
N PRO A 292 -14.52 -35.37 -36.20
CA PRO A 292 -15.78 -35.08 -35.54
C PRO A 292 -15.63 -35.27 -34.02
N SER A 293 -15.75 -34.17 -33.29
CA SER A 293 -15.95 -34.16 -31.84
C SER A 293 -17.32 -34.73 -31.50
N VAL A 294 -17.40 -35.41 -30.35
CA VAL A 294 -18.63 -35.89 -29.70
C VAL A 294 -19.73 -34.81 -29.76
N PRO A 295 -21.00 -35.16 -30.07
CA PRO A 295 -22.08 -34.19 -30.17
C PRO A 295 -22.37 -33.58 -28.79
N ILE A 296 -21.78 -32.42 -28.55
CA ILE A 296 -22.18 -31.51 -27.48
C ILE A 296 -23.59 -31.01 -27.84
N ASP A 297 -24.50 -31.02 -26.88
CA ASP A 297 -25.89 -30.60 -27.11
C ASP A 297 -25.96 -29.18 -27.74
N ALA A 298 -26.73 -29.08 -28.82
CA ALA A 298 -26.88 -27.89 -29.64
C ALA A 298 -27.42 -26.69 -28.84
N ARG A 299 -28.13 -26.90 -27.72
CA ARG A 299 -28.61 -25.82 -26.85
C ARG A 299 -27.53 -25.19 -26.00
N TYR A 300 -26.61 -25.98 -25.43
CA TYR A 300 -25.47 -25.43 -24.70
C TYR A 300 -24.49 -24.78 -25.67
N GLN A 301 -24.22 -25.41 -26.81
CA GLN A 301 -23.49 -24.72 -27.86
C GLN A 301 -24.21 -23.42 -28.22
N HIS A 302 -25.53 -23.37 -28.34
CA HIS A 302 -26.22 -22.12 -28.62
C HIS A 302 -26.27 -21.11 -27.46
N GLN A 303 -26.27 -21.52 -26.19
CA GLN A 303 -26.20 -20.61 -25.03
C GLN A 303 -24.78 -20.12 -24.79
N LEU A 304 -23.80 -21.03 -24.71
CA LEU A 304 -22.39 -20.70 -24.67
C LEU A 304 -22.02 -19.89 -25.91
N GLN A 305 -22.50 -20.25 -27.09
CA GLN A 305 -22.29 -19.47 -28.31
C GLN A 305 -23.12 -18.19 -28.30
N ARG A 306 -24.28 -18.06 -27.65
CA ARG A 306 -24.94 -16.76 -27.44
C ARG A 306 -24.18 -15.87 -26.47
N TYR A 307 -23.66 -16.41 -25.37
CA TYR A 307 -22.76 -15.68 -24.47
C TYR A 307 -21.47 -15.30 -25.20
N LEU A 308 -20.83 -16.25 -25.90
CA LEU A 308 -19.61 -16.04 -26.68
C LEU A 308 -19.82 -15.20 -27.95
N THR A 309 -21.01 -15.19 -28.57
CA THR A 309 -21.33 -14.36 -29.76
C THR A 309 -21.87 -12.99 -29.39
N ALA A 310 -22.63 -12.86 -28.29
CA ALA A 310 -23.00 -11.57 -27.73
C ALA A 310 -21.79 -10.86 -27.09
N GLN A 311 -20.81 -11.61 -26.57
CA GLN A 311 -19.52 -11.11 -26.08
C GLN A 311 -18.36 -11.31 -27.07
N SER A 312 -18.62 -11.68 -28.34
CA SER A 312 -17.59 -11.98 -29.36
C SER A 312 -16.64 -10.82 -29.66
N THR A 313 -16.86 -9.65 -29.07
CA THR A 313 -16.02 -8.46 -29.21
C THR A 313 -15.32 -8.04 -27.93
N GLN A 314 -15.38 -8.80 -26.82
CA GLN A 314 -14.69 -8.43 -25.58
C GLN A 314 -13.85 -9.52 -24.92
N ASP A 315 -12.58 -9.16 -24.76
CA ASP A 315 -11.54 -9.84 -24.01
C ASP A 315 -11.67 -9.57 -22.50
N SER A 316 -12.49 -10.34 -21.78
CA SER A 316 -12.47 -10.34 -20.31
C SER A 316 -11.61 -11.49 -19.77
N PRO A 317 -10.80 -11.28 -18.71
CA PRO A 317 -9.99 -12.34 -18.12
C PRO A 317 -10.85 -13.49 -17.58
N TRP A 318 -12.05 -13.19 -17.10
CA TRP A 318 -13.03 -14.18 -16.66
C TRP A 318 -13.41 -15.12 -17.81
N LEU A 319 -13.82 -14.57 -18.96
CA LEU A 319 -14.29 -15.37 -20.09
C LEU A 319 -13.17 -16.25 -20.66
N ASP A 320 -11.95 -15.74 -20.70
CA ASP A 320 -10.80 -16.49 -21.19
C ASP A 320 -10.45 -17.68 -20.27
N ILE A 321 -10.56 -17.49 -18.95
CA ILE A 321 -10.44 -18.58 -17.96
C ILE A 321 -11.59 -19.57 -18.13
N GLU A 322 -12.83 -19.10 -18.28
CA GLU A 322 -13.99 -19.96 -18.48
C GLU A 322 -13.85 -20.83 -19.73
N ARG A 323 -13.38 -20.28 -20.85
CA ARG A 323 -13.10 -21.08 -22.06
C ARG A 323 -12.09 -22.20 -21.80
N LYS A 324 -11.13 -22.00 -20.89
CA LYS A 324 -10.15 -23.04 -20.53
C LYS A 324 -10.70 -24.07 -19.56
N ILE A 325 -11.62 -23.68 -18.68
CA ILE A 325 -12.20 -24.59 -17.68
C ILE A 325 -13.42 -25.33 -18.24
N ALA A 326 -14.12 -24.78 -19.23
CA ALA A 326 -15.33 -25.37 -19.81
C ALA A 326 -15.19 -26.87 -20.17
N PRO A 327 -14.08 -27.37 -20.75
CA PRO A 327 -13.95 -28.78 -21.07
C PRO A 327 -13.81 -29.70 -19.84
N LEU A 328 -13.58 -29.16 -18.64
CA LEU A 328 -13.56 -29.92 -17.39
C LEU A 328 -14.96 -30.19 -16.83
N GLN A 329 -15.99 -29.55 -17.36
CA GLN A 329 -17.37 -29.74 -16.93
C GLN A 329 -17.80 -31.18 -17.25
N LEU A 330 -18.10 -31.96 -16.20
CA LEU A 330 -18.45 -33.38 -16.31
C LEU A 330 -19.90 -33.61 -16.74
N TYR A 331 -20.73 -32.56 -16.77
CA TYR A 331 -22.15 -32.66 -17.05
C TYR A 331 -22.50 -31.98 -18.38
N PRO A 332 -23.10 -32.69 -19.36
CA PRO A 332 -23.65 -32.04 -20.54
C PRO A 332 -24.78 -31.09 -20.10
N CYS A 333 -24.61 -29.79 -20.33
CA CYS A 333 -25.53 -28.72 -19.96
C CYS A 333 -26.91 -28.75 -20.68
N SER A 334 -27.31 -29.91 -21.22
CA SER A 334 -28.57 -30.11 -21.95
C SER A 334 -29.80 -30.16 -21.04
N ILE A 335 -29.58 -30.48 -19.77
CA ILE A 335 -30.56 -30.36 -18.70
C ILE A 335 -30.09 -29.11 -17.94
N ALA A 336 -31.02 -28.30 -17.41
CA ALA A 336 -30.70 -27.10 -16.62
C ALA A 336 -29.54 -27.37 -15.62
N PRO A 337 -28.83 -26.36 -15.08
CA PRO A 337 -27.66 -26.52 -14.21
C PRO A 337 -28.00 -27.15 -12.83
N GLN A 338 -28.79 -28.21 -12.81
CA GLN A 338 -28.91 -29.15 -11.72
C GLN A 338 -27.69 -30.03 -11.78
N TRP A 339 -26.66 -29.55 -11.08
CA TRP A 339 -25.64 -30.38 -10.47
C TRP A 339 -26.32 -31.62 -9.89
N PRO A 340 -25.88 -32.84 -10.24
CA PRO A 340 -26.37 -33.99 -9.52
C PRO A 340 -25.95 -33.80 -8.07
N MET A 341 -26.95 -33.66 -7.21
CA MET A 341 -26.74 -33.68 -5.78
C MET A 341 -25.84 -34.88 -5.46
N HIS A 342 -24.82 -34.68 -4.64
CA HIS A 342 -23.72 -35.59 -4.25
C HIS A 342 -24.08 -37.07 -3.94
N ASN A 343 -25.35 -37.43 -3.95
CA ASN A 343 -25.87 -38.73 -3.55
C ASN A 343 -26.88 -39.35 -4.53
N ASP A 344 -27.08 -38.78 -5.72
CA ASP A 344 -27.75 -39.52 -6.79
C ASP A 344 -26.69 -40.37 -7.50
N PRO A 345 -26.90 -41.68 -7.67
CA PRO A 345 -25.97 -42.51 -8.43
C PRO A 345 -25.81 -41.84 -9.78
N PRO A 346 -24.56 -41.56 -10.24
CA PRO A 346 -24.34 -40.77 -11.44
C PRO A 346 -25.16 -41.37 -12.56
N ALA A 347 -26.15 -40.62 -13.05
CA ALA A 347 -26.85 -40.96 -14.26
C ALA A 347 -25.75 -41.12 -15.32
N GLU A 348 -25.49 -42.38 -15.70
CA GLU A 348 -24.52 -42.80 -16.71
C GLU A 348 -23.22 -41.97 -16.69
N TYR A 349 -22.28 -42.33 -15.81
CA TYR A 349 -20.96 -41.72 -15.71
C TYR A 349 -20.40 -41.49 -17.12
N VAL A 350 -20.34 -40.24 -17.57
CA VAL A 350 -19.67 -39.91 -18.83
C VAL A 350 -18.26 -40.48 -18.68
N PRO A 351 -17.87 -41.47 -19.50
CA PRO A 351 -16.57 -42.10 -19.35
C PRO A 351 -15.52 -41.00 -19.38
N ARG A 352 -14.66 -40.95 -18.35
CA ARG A 352 -13.49 -40.06 -18.36
C ARG A 352 -12.63 -40.46 -19.54
N ASP A 353 -12.81 -39.76 -20.64
CA ASP A 353 -12.09 -40.02 -21.86
C ASP A 353 -10.67 -39.46 -21.75
N GLU A 354 -9.83 -39.89 -22.69
CA GLU A 354 -8.46 -39.41 -22.81
C GLU A 354 -8.42 -37.88 -22.95
N ALA A 355 -9.43 -37.28 -23.59
CA ALA A 355 -9.53 -35.84 -23.77
C ALA A 355 -9.74 -35.08 -22.45
N TRP A 356 -10.63 -35.54 -21.57
CA TRP A 356 -10.86 -34.93 -20.26
C TRP A 356 -9.62 -35.03 -19.38
N THR A 357 -8.95 -36.18 -19.36
CA THR A 357 -7.70 -36.35 -18.59
C THR A 357 -6.57 -35.46 -19.12
N SER A 358 -6.47 -35.29 -20.44
CA SER A 358 -5.55 -34.35 -21.08
C SER A 358 -5.86 -32.90 -20.69
N CYS A 359 -7.13 -32.49 -20.72
CA CYS A 359 -7.55 -31.15 -20.28
C CYS A 359 -7.25 -30.91 -18.80
N LEU A 360 -7.49 -31.90 -17.93
CA LEU A 360 -7.15 -31.81 -16.52
C LEU A 360 -5.65 -31.64 -16.30
N SER A 361 -4.84 -32.42 -17.02
CA SER A 361 -3.38 -32.31 -16.98
C SER A 361 -2.90 -30.93 -17.44
N GLN A 362 -3.50 -30.40 -18.51
CA GLN A 362 -3.21 -29.07 -19.00
C GLN A 362 -3.58 -27.98 -17.99
N THR A 363 -4.78 -28.03 -17.40
CA THR A 363 -5.22 -27.08 -16.38
C THR A 363 -4.33 -27.12 -15.14
N LYS A 364 -3.93 -28.32 -14.69
CA LYS A 364 -2.94 -28.46 -13.61
C LYS A 364 -1.60 -27.84 -14.00
N THR A 365 -1.15 -28.06 -15.23
CA THR A 365 0.10 -27.48 -15.74
C THR A 365 0.01 -25.95 -15.79
N HIS A 366 -1.13 -25.40 -16.20
CA HIS A 366 -1.40 -23.96 -16.23
C HIS A 366 -1.40 -23.34 -14.83
N LEU A 367 -2.13 -23.92 -13.88
CA LEU A 367 -2.15 -23.48 -12.49
C LEU A 367 -0.75 -23.56 -11.86
N ASN A 368 -0.04 -24.67 -12.11
CA ASN A 368 1.34 -24.83 -11.66
C ASN A 368 2.28 -23.85 -12.34
N ALA A 369 2.10 -23.53 -13.62
CA ALA A 369 2.90 -22.54 -14.32
C ALA A 369 2.68 -21.15 -13.74
N MET A 370 1.43 -20.75 -13.50
CA MET A 370 1.11 -19.47 -12.84
C MET A 370 1.69 -19.42 -11.43
N LEU A 371 1.47 -20.47 -10.64
CA LEU A 371 2.02 -20.58 -9.30
C LEU A 371 3.54 -20.59 -9.32
N ASN A 372 4.19 -21.23 -10.29
CA ASN A 372 5.65 -21.25 -10.44
C ASN A 372 6.20 -19.93 -10.94
N CYS A 373 5.49 -19.18 -11.79
CA CYS A 373 5.86 -17.82 -12.14
C CYS A 373 5.79 -16.92 -10.91
N GLN A 374 4.79 -17.12 -10.06
CA GLN A 374 4.69 -16.44 -8.78
C GLN A 374 5.74 -16.93 -7.78
N TYR A 375 6.03 -18.24 -7.70
CA TYR A 375 6.92 -18.89 -6.72
C TYR A 375 8.39 -18.75 -7.09
N SER A 376 8.73 -18.73 -8.37
CA SER A 376 10.05 -18.36 -8.87
C SER A 376 10.29 -16.86 -8.61
N LEU A 377 9.26 -16.02 -8.73
CA LEU A 377 9.30 -14.69 -8.15
C LEU A 377 9.25 -14.73 -6.61
N ARG A 378 8.60 -15.68 -5.93
CA ARG A 378 8.48 -15.67 -4.46
C ARG A 378 9.76 -16.11 -3.77
N ASN A 379 10.32 -17.26 -4.11
CA ASN A 379 11.52 -17.75 -3.42
C ASN A 379 12.80 -17.08 -3.88
N THR A 380 12.92 -16.73 -5.17
CA THR A 380 14.10 -16.01 -5.68
C THR A 380 13.92 -14.50 -5.66
N SER A 381 12.69 -13.98 -5.79
CA SER A 381 12.37 -12.55 -5.70
C SER A 381 11.78 -12.14 -4.35
N PHE A 382 10.78 -12.72 -3.68
CA PHE A 382 10.38 -12.22 -2.33
C PHE A 382 11.58 -12.22 -1.36
N GLY A 383 12.41 -13.25 -1.35
CA GLY A 383 13.67 -13.25 -0.60
C GLY A 383 14.66 -12.14 -0.99
N SER A 384 14.78 -11.77 -2.27
CA SER A 384 15.74 -10.74 -2.74
C SER A 384 15.12 -9.34 -2.87
N THR A 385 13.92 -9.25 -3.44
CA THR A 385 13.01 -8.12 -3.60
C THR A 385 12.45 -7.59 -2.29
N VAL A 386 12.07 -8.44 -1.32
CA VAL A 386 11.64 -8.00 0.01
C VAL A 386 12.74 -8.25 1.03
N GLY A 387 13.28 -9.47 1.11
CA GLY A 387 14.30 -9.82 2.10
C GLY A 387 15.61 -9.02 1.94
N GLY A 388 16.05 -8.74 0.70
CA GLY A 388 17.23 -7.90 0.45
C GLY A 388 17.08 -6.49 1.04
N PRO A 389 16.08 -5.71 0.60
CA PRO A 389 15.77 -4.41 1.19
C PRO A 389 15.49 -4.45 2.70
N VAL A 390 14.85 -5.51 3.23
CA VAL A 390 14.65 -5.69 4.69
C VAL A 390 16.00 -5.82 5.40
N ILE A 391 16.95 -6.59 4.84
CA ILE A 391 18.31 -6.71 5.40
C ILE A 391 19.01 -5.36 5.35
N PHE A 392 18.93 -4.62 4.23
CA PHE A 392 19.49 -3.28 4.13
C PHE A 392 18.91 -2.33 5.18
N PHE A 393 17.58 -2.34 5.36
CA PHE A 393 16.90 -1.53 6.36
C PHE A 393 17.29 -1.94 7.78
N ALA A 394 17.37 -3.24 8.06
CA ALA A 394 17.79 -3.76 9.36
C ALA A 394 19.24 -3.38 9.68
N VAL A 395 20.15 -3.48 8.70
CA VAL A 395 21.55 -3.06 8.84
C VAL A 395 21.63 -1.55 9.08
N ALA A 396 20.89 -0.74 8.32
CA ALA A 396 20.84 0.70 8.53
C ALA A 396 20.28 1.05 9.91
N PHE A 397 19.22 0.38 10.35
CA PHE A 397 18.63 0.56 11.67
C PHE A 397 19.58 0.15 12.80
N ILE A 398 20.25 -0.99 12.68
CA ILE A 398 21.28 -1.44 13.64
C ILE A 398 22.43 -0.45 13.68
N TYR A 399 22.89 0.03 12.52
CA TYR A 399 23.93 1.06 12.44
C TYR A 399 23.48 2.35 13.13
N SER A 400 22.26 2.83 12.88
CA SER A 400 21.69 3.99 13.58
C SER A 400 21.57 3.75 15.08
N LEU A 401 21.20 2.55 15.52
CA LEU A 401 21.14 2.21 16.93
C LEU A 401 22.53 2.25 17.59
N ILE A 402 23.55 1.67 16.93
CA ILE A 402 24.94 1.74 17.39
C ILE A 402 25.42 3.21 17.42
N ASP A 403 25.08 4.00 16.40
CA ASP A 403 25.44 5.42 16.34
C ASP A 403 24.76 6.22 17.48
N ILE A 404 23.52 5.89 17.84
CA ILE A 404 22.82 6.48 19.00
C ILE A 404 23.48 6.08 20.31
N LEU A 405 23.85 4.81 20.46
CA LEU A 405 24.49 4.31 21.67
C LEU A 405 25.91 4.88 21.85
N THR A 406 26.61 5.17 20.76
CA THR A 406 27.94 5.79 20.79
C THR A 406 27.89 7.31 20.92
N ASN A 407 26.85 7.96 20.37
CA ASN A 407 26.63 9.42 20.44
C ASN A 407 25.33 9.73 21.20
N LEU A 408 25.20 9.17 22.41
CA LEU A 408 24.05 9.43 23.29
C LEU A 408 23.85 10.95 23.44
N GLY A 409 22.60 11.40 23.46
CA GLY A 409 22.27 12.81 23.57
C GLY A 409 22.41 13.64 22.28
N ASP A 410 22.86 13.06 21.15
CA ASP A 410 22.84 13.76 19.87
C ASP A 410 21.41 13.86 19.32
N SER A 411 20.96 15.10 19.15
CA SER A 411 19.66 15.43 18.57
C SER A 411 19.54 14.93 17.14
N ASP A 412 20.62 15.01 16.36
CA ASP A 412 20.57 14.74 14.92
C ASP A 412 20.29 13.25 14.67
N THR A 413 20.97 12.37 15.41
CA THR A 413 20.80 10.92 15.30
C THR A 413 19.43 10.47 15.79
N ALA A 414 18.91 11.02 16.89
CA ALA A 414 17.58 10.69 17.38
C ALA A 414 16.48 11.10 16.39
N HIS A 415 16.64 12.25 15.72
CA HIS A 415 15.73 12.69 14.68
C HIS A 415 15.81 11.84 13.40
N ALA A 416 17.02 11.45 12.99
CA ALA A 416 17.19 10.52 11.88
C ALA A 416 16.50 9.18 12.16
N LEU A 417 16.58 8.67 13.40
CA LEU A 417 15.87 7.47 13.82
C LEU A 417 14.35 7.65 13.78
N ALA A 418 13.81 8.74 14.33
CA ALA A 418 12.37 9.02 14.27
C ALA A 418 11.87 9.08 12.82
N PHE A 419 12.65 9.69 11.93
CA PHE A 419 12.36 9.74 10.51
C PHE A 419 12.36 8.34 9.87
N GLY A 420 13.37 7.52 10.14
CA GLY A 420 13.42 6.14 9.66
C GLY A 420 12.29 5.27 10.18
N LEU A 421 11.94 5.40 11.46
CA LEU A 421 10.79 4.72 12.07
C LEU A 421 9.49 5.06 11.35
N TRP A 422 9.28 6.31 10.96
CA TRP A 422 8.11 6.73 10.20
C TRP A 422 8.10 6.14 8.77
N TRP A 423 9.24 6.15 8.10
CA TRP A 423 9.39 5.69 6.72
C TRP A 423 9.22 4.16 6.55
N MET A 424 9.32 3.39 7.63
CA MET A 424 8.95 1.95 7.67
C MET A 424 7.54 1.62 7.14
N THR A 425 6.68 2.61 7.02
CA THR A 425 5.39 2.49 6.33
C THR A 425 5.54 1.90 4.92
N VAL A 426 6.54 2.31 4.13
CA VAL A 426 6.74 1.83 2.75
C VAL A 426 7.17 0.35 2.72
N PRO A 427 8.16 -0.10 3.50
CA PRO A 427 8.47 -1.52 3.67
C PRO A 427 7.25 -2.36 4.06
N TYR A 428 6.39 -1.89 4.97
CA TYR A 428 5.19 -2.63 5.35
C TYR A 428 4.19 -2.79 4.20
N ILE A 429 3.98 -1.75 3.39
CA ILE A 429 3.16 -1.86 2.18
C ILE A 429 3.75 -2.91 1.23
N ALA A 430 5.07 -2.89 1.03
CA ALA A 430 5.76 -3.85 0.15
C ALA A 430 5.66 -5.29 0.69
N ILE A 431 5.81 -5.50 2.00
CA ILE A 431 5.64 -6.81 2.64
C ILE A 431 4.21 -7.31 2.43
N ILE A 432 3.20 -6.51 2.74
CA ILE A 432 1.80 -6.90 2.55
C ILE A 432 1.51 -7.20 1.09
N ALA A 433 2.01 -6.39 0.16
CA ALA A 433 1.85 -6.62 -1.28
C ALA A 433 2.54 -7.92 -1.76
N GLY A 434 3.65 -8.32 -1.13
CA GLY A 434 4.37 -9.55 -1.43
C GLY A 434 3.81 -10.82 -0.79
N LEU A 435 2.99 -10.69 0.27
CA LEU A 435 2.33 -11.83 0.92
C LEU A 435 1.13 -12.37 0.12
N LEU A 436 0.63 -11.61 -0.84
CA LEU A 436 -0.52 -11.97 -1.67
C LEU A 436 -0.19 -13.17 -2.60
N LEU A 437 -1.18 -14.02 -2.84
CA LEU A 437 -1.06 -15.16 -3.77
C LEU A 437 -1.39 -14.76 -5.22
N ALA A 438 -2.06 -13.62 -5.43
CA ALA A 438 -2.42 -13.19 -6.78
C ALA A 438 -1.20 -12.66 -7.56
N GLY A 439 -1.11 -13.02 -8.83
CA GLY A 439 0.03 -12.70 -9.69
C GLY A 439 0.03 -11.24 -10.11
N ASN A 440 1.09 -10.49 -9.81
CA ASN A 440 1.17 -9.06 -10.13
C ASN A 440 1.46 -8.77 -11.62
N ASN A 441 1.82 -9.79 -12.40
CA ASN A 441 2.14 -9.66 -13.82
C ASN A 441 1.05 -10.34 -14.68
N PRO A 442 0.16 -9.58 -15.33
CA PRO A 442 -0.92 -10.10 -16.15
C PRO A 442 -0.43 -10.92 -17.36
N ASN A 443 0.80 -10.66 -17.85
CA ASN A 443 1.40 -11.43 -18.94
C ASN A 443 1.50 -12.92 -18.60
N THR A 444 1.57 -13.27 -17.32
CA THR A 444 1.58 -14.67 -16.86
C THR A 444 0.29 -15.38 -17.25
N LEU A 445 -0.85 -14.73 -17.05
CA LEU A 445 -2.14 -15.29 -17.42
C LEU A 445 -2.26 -15.36 -18.95
N GLU A 446 -1.87 -14.30 -19.65
CA GLU A 446 -1.91 -14.23 -21.11
C GLU A 446 -1.10 -15.36 -21.76
N ALA A 447 0.13 -15.61 -21.28
CA ALA A 447 0.96 -16.70 -21.73
C ALA A 447 0.35 -18.08 -21.44
N VAL A 448 -0.28 -18.25 -20.28
CA VAL A 448 -0.92 -19.51 -19.88
C VAL A 448 -2.18 -19.81 -20.67
N ILE A 449 -2.97 -18.78 -21.00
CA ILE A 449 -4.16 -18.97 -21.82
C ILE A 449 -3.77 -19.16 -23.30
N GLY A 450 -2.60 -18.66 -23.71
CA GLY A 450 -2.08 -18.81 -25.07
C GLY A 450 -2.88 -17.98 -26.07
N ILE A 451 -3.29 -16.79 -25.64
CA ILE A 451 -3.99 -15.85 -26.52
C ILE A 451 -2.93 -15.11 -27.31
N GLU A 452 -3.04 -15.18 -28.64
CA GLU A 452 -2.23 -14.35 -29.53
C GLU A 452 -2.57 -12.90 -29.23
N SER A 453 -1.55 -12.08 -28.97
CA SER A 453 -1.75 -10.66 -28.71
C SER A 453 -2.35 -10.03 -29.97
N SER A 454 -3.68 -9.93 -30.04
CA SER A 454 -4.32 -8.96 -30.90
C SER A 454 -3.72 -7.61 -30.54
N ASP A 455 -3.48 -6.75 -31.55
CA ASP A 455 -2.86 -5.44 -31.36
C ASP A 455 -3.49 -4.74 -30.14
N VAL A 456 -2.80 -4.81 -29.00
CA VAL A 456 -3.34 -4.33 -27.73
C VAL A 456 -3.43 -2.83 -27.90
N GLU A 457 -4.65 -2.32 -28.03
CA GLU A 457 -4.89 -0.89 -28.18
C GLU A 457 -4.21 -0.21 -26.99
N GLU A 458 -3.18 0.58 -27.29
CA GLU A 458 -2.36 1.26 -26.29
C GLU A 458 -3.28 2.18 -25.46
N ASP A 459 -3.72 1.73 -24.28
CA ASP A 459 -4.49 2.53 -23.32
C ASP A 459 -3.57 3.52 -22.58
N ASN A 460 -2.85 4.30 -23.37
CA ASN A 460 -1.89 5.30 -22.93
C ASN A 460 -2.64 6.59 -22.58
N VAL A 461 -2.56 6.98 -21.30
CA VAL A 461 -3.09 8.27 -20.85
C VAL A 461 -2.02 9.31 -21.10
N TRP A 462 -2.12 10.01 -22.22
CA TRP A 462 -1.16 11.04 -22.61
C TRP A 462 -1.34 12.29 -21.75
N ILE A 463 -0.29 12.68 -21.02
CA ILE A 463 -0.23 13.96 -20.31
C ILE A 463 0.20 15.05 -21.29
N CYS A 464 1.21 14.74 -22.10
CA CYS A 464 1.73 15.62 -23.12
C CYS A 464 2.08 14.82 -24.37
N GLU A 465 1.12 14.74 -25.30
CA GLU A 465 1.27 14.05 -26.58
C GLU A 465 2.49 14.56 -27.36
N ARG A 466 2.74 15.88 -27.33
CA ARG A 466 3.87 16.52 -28.03
C ARG A 466 5.24 16.09 -27.50
N LEU A 467 5.35 15.78 -26.21
CA LEU A 467 6.58 15.29 -25.59
C LEU A 467 6.67 13.76 -25.58
N GLY A 468 5.61 13.06 -26.04
CA GLY A 468 5.51 11.61 -25.91
C GLY A 468 5.54 11.16 -24.44
N LEU A 469 4.99 11.98 -23.53
CA LEU A 469 4.87 11.64 -22.11
C LEU A 469 3.44 11.21 -21.80
N GLY A 470 3.28 9.94 -21.47
CA GLY A 470 2.02 9.34 -21.07
C GLY A 470 2.21 8.35 -19.92
N PHE A 471 1.13 8.11 -19.18
CA PHE A 471 1.07 7.01 -18.23
C PHE A 471 0.59 5.75 -18.95
N GLY A 472 1.53 4.94 -19.41
CA GLY A 472 1.26 3.63 -19.99
C GLY A 472 1.04 2.55 -18.93
N LEU A 473 0.58 1.38 -19.36
CA LEU A 473 0.46 0.21 -18.49
C LEU A 473 1.85 -0.27 -18.06
N THR A 474 2.00 -0.71 -16.81
CA THR A 474 3.28 -1.25 -16.34
C THR A 474 3.70 -2.48 -17.14
N TYR A 475 2.71 -3.31 -17.47
CA TYR A 475 2.85 -4.55 -18.23
C TYR A 475 2.07 -4.41 -19.55
N PRO A 476 2.69 -4.70 -20.70
CA PRO A 476 2.01 -4.73 -21.97
C PRO A 476 1.20 -6.03 -22.06
N SER A 477 0.02 -6.03 -21.44
CA SER A 477 -0.95 -7.13 -21.50
C SER A 477 -2.31 -6.56 -21.82
N LYS A 478 -3.14 -7.40 -22.46
CA LYS A 478 -4.57 -7.11 -22.59
C LYS A 478 -5.29 -7.03 -21.23
N TYR A 479 -4.77 -7.72 -20.20
CA TYR A 479 -5.33 -7.65 -18.86
C TYR A 479 -4.67 -6.55 -18.03
N LYS A 480 -5.47 -5.92 -17.16
CA LYS A 480 -5.02 -4.83 -16.29
C LYS A 480 -5.01 -5.32 -14.84
N THR A 481 -3.96 -5.00 -14.10
CA THR A 481 -3.93 -5.25 -12.65
C THR A 481 -4.76 -4.20 -11.93
N ALA A 482 -5.54 -4.61 -10.93
CA ALA A 482 -6.16 -3.69 -10.00
C ALA A 482 -5.12 -2.93 -9.18
N TRP A 483 -5.45 -1.68 -8.86
CA TRP A 483 -4.64 -0.87 -7.94
C TRP A 483 -4.54 -1.55 -6.58
N MET A 484 -3.39 -1.42 -5.91
CA MET A 484 -3.12 -2.08 -4.62
C MET A 484 -4.21 -1.80 -3.58
N TRP A 485 -4.69 -0.55 -3.47
CA TRP A 485 -5.77 -0.17 -2.55
C TRP A 485 -7.14 -0.72 -2.94
N PHE A 486 -7.34 -1.30 -4.13
CA PHE A 486 -8.62 -1.89 -4.56
C PHE A 486 -8.62 -3.42 -4.66
N ARG A 487 -7.48 -4.09 -4.40
CA ARG A 487 -7.37 -5.53 -4.65
C ARG A 487 -8.33 -6.40 -3.85
N GLY A 488 -8.47 -6.16 -2.54
CA GLY A 488 -9.41 -6.94 -1.73
C GLY A 488 -10.85 -6.83 -2.24
N ARG A 489 -11.25 -5.65 -2.74
CA ARG A 489 -12.54 -5.45 -3.40
C ARG A 489 -12.62 -6.21 -4.73
N GLN A 490 -11.58 -6.10 -5.56
CA GLN A 490 -11.51 -6.79 -6.84
C GLN A 490 -11.62 -8.30 -6.67
N LYS A 491 -10.92 -8.85 -5.67
CA LYS A 491 -10.99 -10.26 -5.31
C LYS A 491 -12.40 -10.69 -4.90
N ARG A 492 -13.09 -9.84 -4.14
CA ARG A 492 -14.50 -10.09 -3.80
C ARG A 492 -15.39 -10.12 -5.04
N HIS A 493 -15.19 -9.21 -5.98
CA HIS A 493 -15.92 -9.23 -7.26
C HIS A 493 -15.69 -10.52 -8.04
N TRP A 494 -14.47 -11.06 -8.05
CA TRP A 494 -14.21 -12.37 -8.63
C TRP A 494 -15.00 -13.48 -7.93
N VAL A 495 -15.10 -13.44 -6.59
CA VAL A 495 -15.91 -14.42 -5.83
C VAL A 495 -17.39 -14.28 -6.19
N ASP A 496 -17.90 -13.05 -6.24
CA ASP A 496 -19.30 -12.79 -6.60
C ASP A 496 -19.60 -13.30 -8.02
N ARG A 497 -18.68 -13.10 -8.99
CA ARG A 497 -18.82 -13.66 -10.35
C ARG A 497 -18.85 -15.19 -10.38
N VAL A 498 -18.06 -15.86 -9.53
CA VAL A 498 -18.14 -17.32 -9.39
C VAL A 498 -19.50 -17.72 -8.84
N LEU A 499 -19.99 -17.04 -7.80
CA LEU A 499 -21.31 -17.31 -7.22
C LEU A 499 -22.42 -17.13 -8.26
N ASP A 500 -22.40 -16.01 -9.01
CA ASP A 500 -23.35 -15.70 -10.07
C ASP A 500 -23.36 -16.76 -11.18
N PHE A 501 -22.18 -17.30 -11.52
CA PHE A 501 -22.06 -18.36 -12.52
C PHE A 501 -22.76 -19.66 -12.09
N TYR A 502 -22.84 -19.91 -10.79
CA TYR A 502 -23.42 -21.12 -10.22
C TYR A 502 -24.83 -20.92 -9.62
N THR A 503 -25.32 -19.69 -9.49
CA THR A 503 -26.71 -19.41 -9.13
C THR A 503 -27.59 -19.53 -10.38
N VAL A 504 -28.45 -20.54 -10.40
CA VAL A 504 -29.44 -20.70 -11.47
C VAL A 504 -30.45 -19.56 -11.35
N THR A 505 -30.51 -18.68 -12.35
CA THR A 505 -31.57 -17.67 -12.43
C THR A 505 -32.86 -18.37 -12.82
N ASP A 506 -33.77 -18.53 -11.87
CA ASP A 506 -35.05 -19.22 -12.03
C ASP A 506 -35.91 -18.48 -13.06
N GLY A 507 -35.84 -18.94 -14.30
CA GLY A 507 -36.56 -18.35 -15.41
C GLY A 507 -36.64 -19.34 -16.55
N THR A 508 -37.65 -20.22 -16.52
CA THR A 508 -38.06 -21.17 -17.56
C THR A 508 -37.46 -22.58 -17.52
N VAL A 509 -37.38 -23.22 -16.35
CA VAL A 509 -37.42 -24.69 -16.33
C VAL A 509 -38.89 -25.12 -16.45
N PRO A 510 -39.32 -25.81 -17.52
CA PRO A 510 -40.69 -26.28 -17.66
C PRO A 510 -41.02 -27.28 -16.53
N GLU A 511 -42.13 -27.05 -15.84
CA GLU A 511 -42.66 -27.80 -14.69
C GLU A 511 -42.89 -29.30 -14.98
N ASP A 512 -42.85 -29.70 -16.26
CA ASP A 512 -43.23 -31.04 -16.73
C ASP A 512 -42.12 -32.11 -16.61
N ARG A 513 -41.01 -31.86 -15.92
CA ARG A 513 -39.93 -32.86 -15.73
C ARG A 513 -39.39 -32.91 -14.30
N LEU A 514 -40.23 -33.38 -13.38
CA LEU A 514 -39.77 -33.94 -12.11
C LEU A 514 -40.39 -35.32 -11.92
N LEU A 515 -39.54 -36.35 -11.84
CA LEU A 515 -39.69 -37.49 -10.94
C LEU A 515 -38.37 -38.28 -10.94
N PRO A 516 -37.63 -38.20 -9.82
CA PRO A 516 -37.33 -39.43 -9.08
C PRO A 516 -37.72 -39.35 -7.59
N ASP A 517 -37.82 -40.54 -6.99
CA ASP A 517 -38.38 -40.91 -5.68
C ASP A 517 -38.36 -39.85 -4.54
N GLU A 518 -39.56 -39.36 -4.23
CA GLU A 518 -39.94 -38.38 -3.20
C GLU A 518 -39.45 -38.75 -1.78
N LYS A 519 -39.24 -40.04 -1.49
CA LYS A 519 -38.85 -40.49 -0.14
C LYS A 519 -37.41 -40.14 0.21
N THR A 520 -36.50 -40.19 -0.76
CA THR A 520 -35.08 -39.84 -0.59
C THR A 520 -34.91 -38.34 -0.33
N TRP A 521 -35.75 -37.53 -0.98
CA TRP A 521 -35.80 -36.09 -0.80
C TRP A 521 -36.32 -35.69 0.59
N GLN A 522 -37.39 -36.34 1.08
CA GLN A 522 -37.94 -36.05 2.41
C GLN A 522 -36.99 -36.41 3.57
N GLN A 523 -36.20 -37.48 3.43
CA GLN A 523 -35.24 -37.89 4.46
C GLN A 523 -34.05 -36.93 4.57
N ARG A 524 -33.65 -36.29 3.46
CA ARG A 524 -32.58 -35.29 3.42
C ARG A 524 -33.04 -33.92 3.92
N GLN A 525 -34.26 -33.49 3.57
CA GLN A 525 -34.85 -32.29 4.15
C GLN A 525 -34.92 -32.37 5.67
N LYS A 526 -35.21 -33.53 6.27
CA LYS A 526 -35.18 -33.70 7.73
C LYS A 526 -33.78 -33.50 8.35
N LYS A 527 -32.70 -33.90 7.66
CA LYS A 527 -31.33 -33.72 8.16
C LYS A 527 -30.87 -32.27 8.04
N PHE A 528 -31.19 -31.59 6.94
CA PHE A 528 -30.85 -30.18 6.73
C PHE A 528 -31.71 -29.24 7.62
N ARG A 529 -33.01 -29.52 7.78
CA ARG A 529 -33.91 -28.77 8.69
C ARG A 529 -33.53 -28.87 10.17
N SER A 530 -32.61 -29.77 10.54
CA SER A 530 -32.11 -29.87 11.92
C SER A 530 -31.01 -28.85 12.26
N HIS A 531 -30.49 -28.09 11.28
CA HIS A 531 -29.61 -26.95 11.54
C HIS A 531 -30.43 -25.73 12.01
N PRO A 532 -30.21 -25.24 13.24
CA PRO A 532 -30.91 -24.06 13.75
C PRO A 532 -30.43 -22.82 12.99
N GLY A 533 -31.23 -22.37 12.01
CA GLY A 533 -30.95 -21.19 11.18
C GLY A 533 -31.55 -21.23 9.77
N TYR A 534 -32.02 -22.38 9.28
CA TYR A 534 -32.58 -22.50 7.94
C TYR A 534 -34.08 -22.15 7.91
N THR A 535 -34.42 -20.97 7.38
CA THR A 535 -35.80 -20.57 7.08
C THR A 535 -36.20 -21.08 5.70
N GLN A 536 -37.29 -21.84 5.65
CA GLN A 536 -37.84 -22.49 4.46
C GLN A 536 -38.61 -21.48 3.60
N ASP A 537 -37.91 -20.58 2.93
CA ASP A 537 -38.49 -19.81 1.81
C ASP A 537 -38.05 -20.46 0.50
N SER A 538 -39.02 -20.96 -0.25
CA SER A 538 -38.89 -21.68 -1.52
C SER A 538 -38.85 -20.69 -2.68
N ASP A 539 -37.78 -20.73 -3.47
CA ASP A 539 -37.72 -20.41 -4.93
C ASP A 539 -36.30 -20.00 -5.40
N MET A 540 -35.24 -20.33 -4.67
CA MET A 540 -33.87 -20.18 -5.20
C MET A 540 -33.06 -21.44 -4.93
N THR A 541 -32.94 -22.32 -5.93
CA THR A 541 -32.09 -23.52 -5.87
C THR A 541 -30.63 -23.17 -6.11
N THR A 542 -30.04 -22.37 -5.22
CA THR A 542 -28.59 -22.15 -5.20
C THR A 542 -27.90 -23.44 -4.77
N ASP A 543 -26.80 -23.79 -5.44
CA ASP A 543 -25.95 -24.91 -5.04
C ASP A 543 -25.55 -24.76 -3.56
N PRO A 544 -25.76 -25.79 -2.70
CA PRO A 544 -25.43 -25.70 -1.28
C PRO A 544 -23.95 -25.36 -1.02
N ASP A 545 -23.03 -25.81 -1.89
CA ASP A 545 -21.60 -25.51 -1.76
C ASP A 545 -21.32 -24.04 -2.11
N MET A 546 -22.06 -23.44 -3.04
CA MET A 546 -21.94 -22.00 -3.36
C MET A 546 -22.54 -21.11 -2.29
N HIS A 547 -23.65 -21.54 -1.68
CA HIS A 547 -24.17 -20.87 -0.49
C HIS A 547 -23.13 -20.90 0.64
N LEU A 548 -22.48 -22.04 0.87
CA LEU A 548 -21.41 -22.18 1.86
C LEU A 548 -20.19 -21.32 1.50
N LEU A 549 -19.77 -21.27 0.23
CA LEU A 549 -18.70 -20.37 -0.23
C LEU A 549 -19.07 -18.90 0.02
N CYS A 550 -20.30 -18.51 -0.27
CA CYS A 550 -20.80 -17.16 -0.01
C CYS A 550 -20.73 -16.83 1.48
N GLU A 551 -21.16 -17.75 2.35
CA GLU A 551 -21.11 -17.61 3.80
C GLU A 551 -19.66 -17.51 4.32
N VAL A 552 -18.78 -18.39 3.88
CA VAL A 552 -17.35 -18.43 4.28
C VAL A 552 -16.62 -17.18 3.83
N THR A 553 -16.90 -16.69 2.61
CA THR A 553 -16.27 -15.48 2.06
C THR A 553 -16.91 -14.18 2.54
N ARG A 554 -18.09 -14.24 3.20
CA ARG A 554 -18.73 -13.08 3.80
C ARG A 554 -17.92 -12.61 5.00
N MET A 555 -17.40 -11.39 4.92
CA MET A 555 -16.70 -10.77 6.05
C MET A 555 -17.71 -10.22 7.06
N GLY A 556 -17.81 -10.92 8.19
CA GLY A 556 -18.50 -10.43 9.39
C GLY A 556 -17.74 -9.27 10.03
N TRP A 557 -18.37 -8.65 11.03
CA TRP A 557 -17.76 -7.55 11.79
C TRP A 557 -16.47 -7.98 12.50
N ALA A 558 -16.39 -9.22 12.99
CA ALA A 558 -15.20 -9.76 13.64
C ALA A 558 -14.01 -9.84 12.67
N SER A 559 -14.23 -10.28 11.43
CA SER A 559 -13.21 -10.29 10.38
C SER A 559 -12.72 -8.89 10.07
N TRP A 560 -13.63 -7.92 9.95
CA TRP A 560 -13.26 -6.52 9.76
C TRP A 560 -12.48 -5.95 10.94
N ALA A 561 -12.84 -6.31 12.18
CA ALA A 561 -12.08 -5.93 13.36
C ALA A 561 -10.64 -6.50 13.32
N ILE A 562 -10.47 -7.75 12.89
CA ILE A 562 -9.14 -8.35 12.69
C ILE A 562 -8.35 -7.62 11.60
N ILE A 563 -8.98 -7.34 10.45
CA ILE A 563 -8.34 -6.58 9.34
C ILE A 563 -7.86 -5.22 9.85
N LEU A 564 -8.72 -4.49 10.57
CA LEU A 564 -8.40 -3.16 11.10
C LEU A 564 -7.37 -3.21 12.22
N PHE A 565 -7.39 -4.25 13.06
CA PHE A 565 -6.39 -4.44 14.09
C PHE A 565 -4.99 -4.69 13.49
N ILE A 566 -4.89 -5.61 12.53
CA ILE A 566 -3.63 -5.89 11.82
C ILE A 566 -3.14 -4.64 11.08
N THR A 567 -4.03 -3.98 10.35
CA THR A 567 -3.72 -2.70 9.66
C THR A 567 -3.23 -1.65 10.66
N GLY A 568 -3.92 -1.53 11.80
CA GLY A 568 -3.57 -0.61 12.87
C GLY A 568 -2.18 -0.87 13.43
N ILE A 569 -1.78 -2.13 13.60
CA ILE A 569 -0.41 -2.48 14.02
C ILE A 569 0.60 -1.97 13.00
N PHE A 570 0.42 -2.27 11.71
CA PHE A 570 1.39 -1.87 10.68
C PHE A 570 1.49 -0.35 10.51
N ILE A 571 0.39 0.38 10.69
CA ILE A 571 0.35 1.83 10.56
C ILE A 571 0.76 2.48 11.86
N PHE A 572 0.06 2.27 12.97
CA PHE A 572 0.31 3.03 14.19
C PHE A 572 1.64 2.73 14.86
N THR A 573 2.21 1.53 14.72
CA THR A 573 3.51 1.21 15.34
C THR A 573 4.63 2.15 14.88
N PRO A 574 4.92 2.32 13.56
CA PRO A 574 5.95 3.25 13.10
C PRO A 574 5.64 4.69 13.50
N PHE A 575 4.37 5.13 13.47
CA PHE A 575 4.00 6.49 13.88
C PHE A 575 4.20 6.74 15.37
N ILE A 576 3.73 5.84 16.23
CA ILE A 576 3.84 5.97 17.68
C ILE A 576 5.32 5.99 18.06
N LEU A 577 6.13 5.10 17.49
CA LEU A 577 7.57 5.09 17.76
C LEU A 577 8.25 6.38 17.26
N ALA A 578 7.97 6.82 16.03
CA ALA A 578 8.51 8.07 15.49
C ALA A 578 8.06 9.29 16.32
N TYR A 579 6.79 9.33 16.74
CA TYR A 579 6.23 10.37 17.59
C TYR A 579 6.90 10.38 18.96
N LEU A 580 7.00 9.23 19.64
CA LEU A 580 7.62 9.14 20.96
C LEU A 580 9.09 9.56 20.90
N VAL A 581 9.85 9.05 19.92
CA VAL A 581 11.26 9.45 19.75
C VAL A 581 11.34 10.97 19.51
N SER A 582 10.59 11.51 18.57
CA SER A 582 10.62 12.95 18.23
C SER A 582 10.07 13.86 19.34
N TYR A 583 9.16 13.37 20.19
CA TYR A 583 8.59 14.10 21.30
C TYR A 583 9.52 14.14 22.49
N PHE A 584 10.22 13.04 22.78
CA PHE A 584 11.11 12.94 23.94
C PHE A 584 12.55 13.35 23.62
N THR A 585 12.96 13.47 22.35
CA THR A 585 14.34 13.79 21.98
C THR A 585 14.46 14.98 21.04
N PRO A 586 15.45 15.87 21.24
CA PRO A 586 16.15 16.19 22.51
C PRO A 586 15.34 17.14 23.41
N ARG A 587 14.30 17.79 22.85
CA ARG A 587 13.46 18.77 23.56
C ARG A 587 12.08 18.18 23.75
N VAL A 588 11.72 17.95 25.01
CA VAL A 588 10.40 17.44 25.36
C VAL A 588 9.33 18.42 24.90
N GLY A 589 8.47 18.00 23.96
CA GLY A 589 7.35 18.82 23.51
C GLY A 589 6.90 18.57 22.08
N LEU A 590 5.87 19.31 21.67
CA LEU A 590 5.35 19.29 20.31
C LEU A 590 6.24 20.15 19.40
N SER A 591 7.18 19.49 18.72
CA SER A 591 7.96 20.08 17.63
C SER A 591 7.22 19.99 16.29
N CYS A 592 7.66 20.76 15.28
CA CYS A 592 7.15 20.63 13.91
C CYS A 592 7.21 19.18 13.40
N ARG A 593 8.25 18.41 13.78
CA ARG A 593 8.42 17.00 13.42
C ARG A 593 7.36 16.11 14.06
N THR A 594 7.16 16.21 15.37
CA THR A 594 6.08 15.45 16.04
C THR A 594 4.71 15.79 15.46
N PHE A 595 4.48 17.06 15.13
CA PHE A 595 3.23 17.51 14.52
C PHE A 595 3.05 16.92 13.12
N THR A 596 4.12 16.83 12.30
CA THR A 596 4.08 16.14 11.00
C THR A 596 3.60 14.70 11.15
N TYR A 597 4.11 13.95 12.12
CA TYR A 597 3.69 12.56 12.35
C TYR A 597 2.23 12.46 12.83
N ILE A 598 1.78 13.39 13.68
CA ILE A 598 0.38 13.46 14.11
C ILE A 598 -0.53 13.74 12.92
N VAL A 599 -0.24 14.78 12.13
CA VAL A 599 -1.05 15.14 10.95
C VAL A 599 -1.10 14.00 9.96
N TYR A 600 0.05 13.35 9.68
CA TYR A 600 0.09 12.18 8.81
C TYR A 600 -0.77 11.02 9.36
N THR A 601 -0.67 10.74 10.66
CA THR A 601 -1.47 9.66 11.28
C THR A 601 -2.98 9.96 11.17
N ILE A 602 -3.37 11.21 11.42
CA ILE A 602 -4.75 11.66 11.30
C ILE A 602 -5.24 11.51 9.85
N THR A 603 -4.45 11.92 8.84
CA THR A 603 -4.83 11.77 7.43
C THR A 603 -4.99 10.30 7.05
N GLN A 604 -4.11 9.41 7.52
CA GLN A 604 -4.26 7.96 7.28
C GLN A 604 -5.52 7.37 7.92
N VAL A 605 -5.85 7.75 9.15
CA VAL A 605 -7.08 7.29 9.83
C VAL A 605 -8.32 7.73 9.06
N PHE A 606 -8.37 8.97 8.60
CA PHE A 606 -9.47 9.45 7.79
C PHE A 606 -9.56 8.75 6.44
N GLN A 607 -8.44 8.45 5.78
CA GLN A 607 -8.43 7.68 4.55
C GLN A 607 -8.93 6.26 4.72
N ILE A 608 -8.50 5.57 5.79
CA ILE A 608 -9.01 4.24 6.13
C ILE A 608 -10.52 4.32 6.36
N SER A 609 -10.98 5.32 7.10
CA SER A 609 -12.41 5.52 7.37
C SER A 609 -13.22 5.78 6.10
N LEU A 610 -12.71 6.62 5.19
CA LEU A 610 -13.34 6.88 3.88
C LEU A 610 -13.36 5.63 2.99
N PHE A 611 -12.30 4.82 3.06
CA PHE A 611 -12.20 3.57 2.33
C PHE A 611 -13.21 2.54 2.86
N LEU A 612 -13.33 2.41 4.18
CA LEU A 612 -14.37 1.59 4.82
C LEU A 612 -15.78 2.09 4.50
N TRP A 613 -15.99 3.41 4.46
CA TRP A 613 -17.28 3.99 4.06
C TRP A 613 -17.64 3.63 2.62
N ALA A 614 -16.68 3.66 1.69
CA ALA A 614 -16.88 3.20 0.32
C ALA A 614 -17.22 1.70 0.27
N HIS A 615 -16.60 0.88 1.12
CA HIS A 615 -16.88 -0.56 1.22
C HIS A 615 -18.24 -0.89 1.85
N ALA A 616 -18.66 -0.19 2.91
CA ALA A 616 -19.92 -0.47 3.58
C ALA A 616 -21.13 -0.24 2.66
N ASN A 617 -21.03 0.78 1.79
CA ASN A 617 -22.10 1.15 0.87
C ASN A 617 -22.25 0.20 -0.32
N SER A 618 -21.28 -0.66 -0.63
CA SER A 618 -21.41 -1.60 -1.74
C SER A 618 -22.31 -2.80 -1.43
N ARG A 619 -22.78 -2.94 -0.19
CA ARG A 619 -23.58 -4.11 0.26
C ARG A 619 -25.08 -3.98 0.00
N THR A 620 -25.59 -2.78 -0.30
CA THR A 620 -27.03 -2.52 -0.30
C THR A 620 -27.71 -2.66 -1.66
N SER A 621 -27.02 -3.05 -2.73
CA SER A 621 -27.60 -3.07 -4.10
C SER A 621 -27.60 -4.45 -4.77
N LEU A 622 -27.47 -5.55 -4.02
CA LEU A 622 -27.54 -6.90 -4.59
C LEU A 622 -28.97 -7.38 -4.88
N ASP A 623 -30.00 -6.73 -4.32
CA ASP A 623 -31.42 -7.13 -4.50
C ASP A 623 -32.17 -6.32 -5.58
N ASP A 624 -31.65 -5.19 -6.06
CA ASP A 624 -32.33 -4.37 -7.07
C ASP A 624 -31.67 -4.49 -8.46
N SER A 625 -32.12 -5.47 -9.24
CA SER A 625 -32.00 -5.59 -10.71
C SER A 625 -30.59 -5.42 -11.32
N PHE A 626 -29.99 -6.57 -11.62
CA PHE A 626 -28.66 -6.75 -12.19
C PHE A 626 -28.47 -6.22 -13.64
N ASP A 627 -29.50 -5.65 -14.26
CA ASP A 627 -29.43 -5.16 -15.66
C ASP A 627 -29.05 -3.68 -15.81
N ALA A 628 -28.97 -2.90 -14.74
CA ALA A 628 -28.68 -1.45 -14.83
C ALA A 628 -27.31 -1.00 -14.26
N VAL A 629 -26.53 -1.89 -13.62
CA VAL A 629 -25.44 -1.47 -12.71
C VAL A 629 -24.09 -2.18 -12.96
N THR A 630 -23.73 -2.45 -14.22
CA THR A 630 -22.34 -2.81 -14.59
C THR A 630 -21.55 -1.64 -15.21
N ASN A 631 -22.11 -0.42 -15.18
CA ASN A 631 -21.55 0.82 -15.70
C ASN A 631 -20.47 1.50 -14.82
N THR A 632 -19.58 0.75 -14.14
CA THR A 632 -18.70 1.36 -13.10
C THR A 632 -17.21 1.00 -13.21
N SER A 633 -16.66 1.10 -14.41
CA SER A 633 -15.21 1.12 -14.61
C SER A 633 -14.70 2.37 -15.34
N THR A 634 -15.59 3.21 -15.86
CA THR A 634 -15.23 4.54 -16.36
C THR A 634 -15.03 5.48 -15.18
N LEU A 635 -13.77 5.54 -14.76
CA LEU A 635 -13.20 6.30 -13.66
C LEU A 635 -13.57 5.69 -12.29
N PHE A 636 -12.77 5.78 -11.24
CA PHE A 636 -12.72 7.01 -10.46
C PHE A 636 -14.06 7.79 -10.45
N HIS A 637 -15.21 7.09 -10.43
CA HIS A 637 -16.56 7.63 -10.36
C HIS A 637 -17.40 6.94 -9.27
N PRO A 638 -17.97 7.72 -8.36
CA PRO A 638 -19.12 7.42 -7.56
C PRO A 638 -20.21 8.03 -8.44
N ASN A 639 -20.92 7.19 -9.17
CA ASN A 639 -21.95 7.53 -10.16
C ASN A 639 -22.37 6.21 -10.83
N GLY A 640 -23.66 5.89 -10.83
CA GLY A 640 -24.24 5.25 -12.01
C GLY A 640 -24.17 6.24 -13.19
N PRO A 641 -24.52 5.83 -14.42
CA PRO A 641 -24.42 6.70 -15.58
C PRO A 641 -25.11 8.05 -15.30
N PHE A 642 -24.42 9.15 -15.57
CA PHE A 642 -25.08 10.44 -15.72
C PHE A 642 -26.17 10.24 -16.76
N SER A 643 -27.43 10.22 -16.31
CA SER A 643 -28.58 10.25 -17.20
C SER A 643 -28.35 11.39 -18.19
N LYS A 644 -28.53 11.10 -19.48
CA LYS A 644 -28.41 12.07 -20.58
C LYS A 644 -29.52 13.14 -20.58
N ASP A 645 -30.23 13.32 -19.47
CA ASP A 645 -31.10 14.47 -19.23
C ASP A 645 -30.32 15.57 -18.50
N PRO A 646 -29.65 16.48 -19.25
CA PRO A 646 -28.88 17.58 -18.67
C PRO A 646 -29.74 18.64 -17.96
N GLU A 647 -31.07 18.62 -18.14
CA GLU A 647 -31.90 19.77 -17.75
C GLU A 647 -32.41 19.75 -16.29
N ASN A 648 -32.48 18.61 -15.58
CA ASN A 648 -33.17 18.59 -14.28
C ASN A 648 -32.48 17.84 -13.11
N GLN A 649 -31.23 17.38 -13.25
CA GLN A 649 -30.62 16.53 -12.21
C GLN A 649 -29.20 16.93 -11.77
N PHE A 650 -28.88 18.22 -11.80
CA PHE A 650 -27.55 18.72 -11.41
C PHE A 650 -27.18 18.48 -9.93
N TRP A 651 -28.14 18.11 -9.07
CA TRP A 651 -27.94 17.88 -7.64
C TRP A 651 -28.50 16.54 -7.14
N SER A 652 -28.25 15.44 -7.86
CA SER A 652 -28.51 14.11 -7.27
C SER A 652 -27.69 13.93 -5.99
N TYR A 653 -28.31 13.40 -4.93
CA TYR A 653 -27.65 13.00 -3.68
C TYR A 653 -26.42 12.12 -3.94
N GLN A 654 -26.45 11.33 -5.01
CA GLN A 654 -25.29 10.57 -5.47
C GLN A 654 -24.15 11.52 -5.81
N SER A 655 -24.28 12.38 -6.82
CA SER A 655 -23.24 13.35 -7.23
C SER A 655 -22.62 14.14 -6.05
N LEU A 656 -23.45 14.55 -5.07
CA LEU A 656 -22.95 15.21 -3.85
C LEU A 656 -22.05 14.29 -3.02
N ARG A 657 -22.49 13.05 -2.71
CA ARG A 657 -21.66 12.06 -1.99
C ARG A 657 -20.36 11.80 -2.71
N CYS A 658 -20.42 11.78 -4.03
CA CYS A 658 -19.30 11.51 -4.90
C CYS A 658 -18.25 12.62 -4.83
N GLY A 659 -18.71 13.88 -4.92
CA GLY A 659 -17.89 15.06 -4.73
C GLY A 659 -17.29 15.14 -3.33
N VAL A 660 -18.06 14.80 -2.29
CA VAL A 660 -17.56 14.74 -0.91
C VAL A 660 -16.48 13.68 -0.75
N TRP A 661 -16.69 12.48 -1.32
CA TRP A 661 -15.71 11.40 -1.26
C TRP A 661 -14.39 11.80 -1.93
N TYR A 662 -14.43 12.30 -3.17
CA TYR A 662 -13.21 12.72 -3.87
C TYR A 662 -12.51 13.89 -3.23
N SER A 663 -13.25 14.92 -2.84
CA SER A 663 -12.69 16.07 -2.15
C SER A 663 -11.98 15.62 -0.87
N SER A 664 -12.56 14.68 -0.13
CA SER A 664 -11.97 14.14 1.09
C SER A 664 -10.73 13.27 0.80
N VAL A 665 -10.80 12.36 -0.18
CA VAL A 665 -9.66 11.54 -0.59
C VAL A 665 -8.50 12.42 -1.08
N PHE A 666 -8.79 13.45 -1.87
CA PHE A 666 -7.80 14.41 -2.34
C PHE A 666 -7.23 15.26 -1.21
N ALA A 667 -8.06 15.75 -0.28
CA ALA A 667 -7.62 16.55 0.85
C ALA A 667 -6.71 15.74 1.79
N PHE A 668 -7.13 14.53 2.20
CA PHE A 668 -6.32 13.71 3.09
C PHE A 668 -5.12 13.10 2.37
N GLY A 669 -5.24 12.72 1.09
CA GLY A 669 -4.14 12.26 0.25
C GLY A 669 -3.09 13.34 0.04
N GLY A 670 -3.53 14.53 -0.35
CA GLY A 670 -2.68 15.71 -0.48
C GLY A 670 -2.03 16.08 0.85
N GLY A 671 -2.75 16.00 1.97
CA GLY A 671 -2.20 16.19 3.32
C GLY A 671 -1.13 15.16 3.70
N ALA A 672 -1.34 13.89 3.36
CA ALA A 672 -0.35 12.82 3.55
C ALA A 672 0.90 13.04 2.68
N ILE A 673 0.74 13.47 1.42
CA ILE A 673 1.87 13.80 0.53
C ILE A 673 2.61 15.03 1.05
N PHE A 674 1.89 16.08 1.44
CA PHE A 674 2.47 17.31 1.96
C PHE A 674 3.29 17.03 3.23
N THR A 675 2.77 16.21 4.14
CA THR A 675 3.50 15.78 5.34
C THR A 675 4.67 14.87 5.01
N ALA A 676 4.54 13.95 4.03
CA ALA A 676 5.62 13.09 3.54
C ALA A 676 6.79 13.91 2.97
N ILE A 677 6.52 14.75 1.96
CA ILE A 677 7.51 15.61 1.30
C ILE A 677 8.03 16.67 2.26
N GLY A 678 7.13 17.40 2.93
CA GLY A 678 7.50 18.47 3.86
C GLY A 678 8.31 17.95 5.05
N GLY A 679 7.94 16.78 5.60
CA GLY A 679 8.71 16.12 6.67
C GLY A 679 10.10 15.70 6.20
N THR A 680 10.22 15.24 4.95
CA THR A 680 11.50 14.87 4.33
C THR A 680 12.37 16.08 4.07
N LEU A 681 11.82 17.15 3.50
CA LEU A 681 12.52 18.41 3.28
C LEU A 681 12.91 19.13 4.57
N MET A 682 12.17 18.90 5.67
CA MET A 682 12.55 19.40 7.00
C MET A 682 13.63 18.55 7.66
N GLN A 683 13.82 17.31 7.20
CA GLN A 683 14.89 16.43 7.66
C GLN A 683 16.19 16.67 6.90
N MET A 684 16.11 16.91 5.59
CA MET A 684 17.24 17.36 4.76
C MET A 684 17.62 18.80 5.11
#